data_AF-A0A9W4TY82-F1
#
_entry.id   AF-A0A9W4TY82-F1
#
_cell.length_a   1.000
_cell.length_b   1.000
_cell.length_c   1.000
_cell.angle_alpha   90.00
_cell.angle_beta   90.00
_cell.angle_gamma   90.00
#
_symmetry.space_group_name_H-M   'P 1'
#
loop_
_entity.id
_entity.type
_entity.pdbx_description
1 polymer ?
#
loop_
_entity_poly.entity_id
_entity_poly.type
_entity_poly.pdbx_seq_one_letter_code
_entity_poly.pdbx_strand_id
1 'polypeptide(L)'
;MSSKNDLQTRPYQHKRLASSTSTSILLNGSNTCLKTNLSDVDKSDLYKNLLKIILLEYSNEARFRTPIIENTTTNKPRFSMLLDSNLPNYVLKELKIRLQKVMFDEVIDKNFRRTLLRLFSQLPSTGSEYQNMDFIITKFASFANLELKNIGITDDEEIKKNTFKQTISFIDYLIEIVKSKKDYDNNIITKLNERKKNFESNRKQETSNGNNKYLPKSYRVADLNPNLVKLFKQLFKVDDVQLQLDVFKYKDTALAKPFHKDIKDLESISSSNRPKFQSEDTFNSWIERQKAISQQCINRYKIPAEVQLLPLPPKQDDFYILPNNLRNEYLKFVCMLVELEDDIKDLSKPFLNKSSQDFFEIVNRVWHVDYPTRVVALYLAGLNCEALSNDKVVDIDTTEKLFNYCRTIINRHMDYENKHLWSIEDQDLFVDLLIDTYNQVMYSIKEQVNNIFEKPSFKNLLMFLGILEQDALFTKIEETNIPKKWESKLEKTVLKAANKRYTSYFDELPRDNTSNILHILNICDTLVDDIKKLQKRYKNPLLGFLNVAKVVASLTTGRFAKDCETILIHIHGNYRQRDEKIPYSDGLEIYKSLNEIRDIFLQVSSKGSKFEFDIEKFFFNYLEDWVLESDEKILNIVKEALKRDDYKPINEEMHSQAILDIFTIIKQYLITLKKINWQNDYQLAKAYTILLQSISNGALFYSEQITNKLIKDLEPDIEPETKKNWIEEVKNVVTKRSEPKVVYNFQAETCIALNNISAMMNNLTKLEEWVDPESISKTIERLDVNAHKKYLSHVFAIRIIRGENIRASKDSAFGRISPYVTLSDRKKLIGKTRTIYQSSDPDYDEEFEIKISPNSSLDLSLLVWDERFGQHQVCGRAFLDLDPFKFNNDGKPQEIILDLDLQGKLIIEVALESETLDAMFVLGRAYRSLHRARERSIKLIVEKFTGFIQQCFSKFNLKKVCSKGSPSREEFEESIENLCDYLNMNLSVLKEFLTDENFMKVMVETWKIIVISADELVLPKLSKAKFSDSSWQLSIKFANVLGFESELKGIEIETVLGWLNLLSNFFHNEGNGPPMEELKIEQYQSLLLIPALYDQDDDYLIDEVEKLSPAYLQMLNHRNYKTKRSNVSISRSKTIQESATSRARKKAEKELKEARHDPIMSQNFKEDIILRILITRNRKDFVCRRIEQRNKLAQSISAERTAREAAEKRKF
;
A
#
# COMPACT_ATOMS: atom_id res chain seq x y z
N MET A 1 -11.79 17.70 74.39
CA MET A 1 -13.08 18.13 73.82
C MET A 1 -13.66 16.91 73.10
N SER A 2 -14.53 16.13 73.76
CA SER A 2 -16.01 16.30 73.78
C SER A 2 -16.60 16.06 72.38
N SER A 3 -17.60 15.24 72.10
CA SER A 3 -18.52 14.33 72.79
C SER A 3 -19.47 13.85 71.67
N LYS A 4 -19.64 12.55 71.38
CA LYS A 4 -20.65 11.62 71.95
C LYS A 4 -22.11 11.88 71.52
N ASN A 5 -22.76 10.75 71.17
CA ASN A 5 -24.20 10.40 71.20
C ASN A 5 -24.91 10.31 69.82
N ASP A 6 -25.74 9.30 69.51
CA ASP A 6 -26.18 8.06 70.20
C ASP A 6 -27.04 7.23 69.20
N LEU A 7 -26.77 5.93 69.01
CA LEU A 7 -27.43 4.73 69.57
C LEU A 7 -28.65 4.20 68.79
N GLN A 8 -28.52 2.96 68.31
CA GLN A 8 -29.33 1.75 68.62
C GLN A 8 -28.97 0.66 67.56
N THR A 9 -28.70 -0.62 67.84
CA THR A 9 -28.87 -1.50 69.01
C THR A 9 -27.91 -2.71 68.89
N ARG A 10 -27.68 -3.33 70.04
CA ARG A 10 -26.69 -4.37 70.40
C ARG A 10 -27.00 -5.81 69.91
N PRO A 11 -26.02 -6.73 70.06
CA PRO A 11 -25.90 -8.00 69.36
C PRO A 11 -26.43 -9.20 70.16
N TYR A 12 -26.63 -10.33 69.48
CA TYR A 12 -26.64 -11.67 70.10
C TYR A 12 -25.87 -12.67 69.25
N GLN A 13 -25.10 -13.49 69.97
CA GLN A 13 -24.24 -14.56 69.51
C GLN A 13 -25.00 -15.61 68.68
N HIS A 14 -24.37 -16.10 67.61
CA HIS A 14 -24.55 -17.51 67.22
C HIS A 14 -23.22 -18.15 66.82
N LYS A 15 -23.04 -19.34 67.38
CA LYS A 15 -21.91 -20.25 67.27
C LYS A 15 -21.52 -20.54 65.82
N ARG A 16 -20.21 -20.61 65.59
CA ARG A 16 -19.59 -21.33 64.47
C ARG A 16 -20.12 -22.76 64.44
N LEU A 17 -20.81 -23.12 63.36
CA LEU A 17 -20.74 -24.44 62.76
C LEU A 17 -20.31 -24.23 61.32
N ALA A 18 -19.20 -24.86 60.96
CA ALA A 18 -18.63 -24.82 59.62
C ALA A 18 -19.62 -25.46 58.63
N SER A 19 -20.03 -24.71 57.61
CA SER A 19 -20.57 -25.26 56.37
C SER A 19 -19.72 -24.73 55.22
N SER A 20 -18.73 -25.52 54.84
CA SER A 20 -17.99 -25.40 53.60
C SER A 20 -18.95 -25.47 52.41
N THR A 21 -19.25 -24.33 51.80
CA THR A 21 -19.97 -24.26 50.52
C THR A 21 -18.97 -24.48 49.38
N SER A 22 -19.03 -25.69 48.83
CA SER A 22 -18.24 -26.21 47.73
C SER A 22 -18.57 -25.50 46.41
N THR A 23 -17.78 -24.49 46.04
CA THR A 23 -17.79 -23.87 44.70
C THR A 23 -16.64 -24.33 43.80
N SER A 24 -15.99 -25.45 44.14
CA SER A 24 -14.75 -25.92 43.49
C SER A 24 -14.82 -27.32 42.85
N ILE A 25 -16.00 -27.91 42.63
CA ILE A 25 -16.08 -29.33 42.19
C ILE A 25 -16.48 -29.55 40.70
N LEU A 26 -17.00 -28.57 39.97
CA LEU A 26 -17.61 -28.87 38.66
C LEU A 26 -16.68 -28.95 37.43
N LEU A 27 -15.34 -28.83 37.55
CA LEU A 27 -14.47 -28.76 36.35
C LEU A 27 -13.23 -29.65 36.37
N ASN A 28 -13.10 -30.57 37.33
CA ASN A 28 -12.08 -31.63 37.34
C ASN A 28 -12.68 -33.05 37.40
N GLY A 29 -13.95 -33.20 37.03
CA GLY A 29 -14.61 -34.51 36.91
C GLY A 29 -14.72 -34.94 35.45
N SER A 30 -13.74 -35.70 34.97
CA SER A 30 -13.95 -36.65 33.88
C SER A 30 -14.85 -37.79 34.40
N ASN A 31 -16.14 -37.49 34.58
CA ASN A 31 -17.20 -38.45 34.85
C ASN A 31 -18.44 -37.97 34.09
N THR A 32 -18.65 -38.57 32.92
CA THR A 32 -19.92 -38.73 32.20
C THR A 32 -21.16 -38.23 32.97
N CYS A 33 -21.63 -37.02 32.66
CA CYS A 33 -22.77 -36.39 33.36
C CYS A 33 -24.14 -36.97 32.93
N LEU A 34 -24.18 -37.84 31.90
CA LEU A 34 -25.35 -38.64 31.54
C LEU A 34 -25.19 -40.13 31.83
N LYS A 35 -24.49 -40.48 32.90
CA LYS A 35 -25.00 -41.58 33.75
C LYS A 35 -26.21 -41.05 34.53
N THR A 36 -27.27 -40.64 33.82
CA THR A 36 -28.62 -40.66 34.41
C THR A 36 -28.75 -42.02 35.09
N ASN A 37 -29.26 -42.06 36.32
CA ASN A 37 -29.42 -43.23 37.20
C ASN A 37 -30.15 -44.44 36.56
N LEU A 38 -29.62 -44.95 35.45
CA LEU A 38 -29.98 -46.17 34.73
C LEU A 38 -29.39 -47.38 35.46
N SER A 39 -28.54 -47.16 36.47
CA SER A 39 -28.04 -48.14 37.42
C SER A 39 -29.10 -48.61 38.41
N ASP A 40 -30.14 -47.81 38.65
CA ASP A 40 -31.21 -48.11 39.63
C ASP A 40 -32.39 -48.91 39.02
N VAL A 41 -32.35 -49.20 37.71
CA VAL A 41 -33.37 -50.02 37.05
C VAL A 41 -33.02 -51.49 37.22
N ASP A 42 -33.87 -52.24 37.92
CA ASP A 42 -33.69 -53.67 38.13
C ASP A 42 -33.79 -54.44 36.80
N LYS A 43 -32.68 -55.05 36.38
CA LYS A 43 -32.62 -55.83 35.12
C LYS A 43 -33.62 -56.98 35.12
N SER A 44 -33.99 -57.48 36.30
CA SER A 44 -35.00 -58.52 36.49
C SER A 44 -36.40 -58.07 36.05
N ASP A 45 -36.77 -56.82 36.36
CA ASP A 45 -38.07 -56.25 35.99
C ASP A 45 -38.15 -55.97 34.48
N LEU A 46 -37.06 -55.46 33.89
CA LEU A 46 -36.97 -55.26 32.45
C LEU A 46 -37.09 -56.58 31.68
N TYR A 47 -36.42 -57.64 32.17
CA TYR A 47 -36.52 -59.00 31.63
C TYR A 47 -37.96 -59.52 31.64
N LYS A 48 -38.64 -59.39 32.80
CA LYS A 48 -40.05 -59.78 32.98
C LYS A 48 -40.97 -59.03 32.01
N ASN A 49 -40.83 -57.71 31.90
CA ASN A 49 -41.72 -56.88 31.08
C ASN A 49 -41.52 -57.13 29.58
N LEU A 50 -40.28 -57.28 29.10
CA LEU A 50 -40.00 -57.61 27.70
C LEU A 50 -40.44 -59.03 27.33
N LEU A 51 -40.31 -60.00 28.23
CA LEU A 51 -40.79 -61.38 28.01
C LEU A 51 -42.30 -61.43 27.83
N LYS A 52 -43.06 -60.66 28.64
CA LYS A 52 -44.52 -60.52 28.50
C LYS A 52 -44.91 -59.99 27.11
N ILE A 53 -44.13 -59.09 26.50
CA ILE A 53 -44.38 -58.57 25.14
C ILE A 53 -44.19 -59.65 24.08
N ILE A 54 -43.12 -60.44 24.19
CA ILE A 54 -42.83 -61.56 23.27
C ILE A 54 -43.98 -62.58 23.32
N LEU A 55 -44.48 -62.88 24.53
CA LEU A 55 -45.63 -63.76 24.73
C LEU A 55 -46.95 -63.16 24.19
N LEU A 56 -47.13 -61.83 24.30
CA LEU A 56 -48.27 -61.13 23.74
C LEU A 56 -48.29 -61.19 22.20
N GLU A 57 -47.16 -60.98 21.53
CA GLU A 57 -47.06 -61.13 20.07
C GLU A 57 -47.30 -62.59 19.66
N TYR A 58 -46.64 -63.55 20.32
CA TYR A 58 -46.82 -64.98 20.04
C TYR A 58 -48.28 -65.43 20.17
N SER A 59 -48.94 -65.06 21.27
CA SER A 59 -50.33 -65.46 21.54
C SER A 59 -51.35 -64.87 20.56
N ASN A 60 -50.93 -63.91 19.72
CA ASN A 60 -51.77 -63.18 18.77
C ASN A 60 -51.32 -63.34 17.31
N GLU A 61 -50.38 -64.25 17.02
CA GLU A 61 -49.94 -64.53 15.66
C GLU A 61 -51.10 -65.04 14.78
N ALA A 62 -51.01 -64.75 13.48
CA ALA A 62 -52.05 -65.08 12.50
C ALA A 62 -52.42 -66.59 12.49
N ARG A 63 -51.45 -67.47 12.77
CA ARG A 63 -51.64 -68.93 12.84
C ARG A 63 -52.67 -69.40 13.88
N PHE A 64 -52.92 -68.59 14.92
CA PHE A 64 -53.91 -68.90 15.96
C PHE A 64 -55.29 -68.28 15.68
N ARG A 65 -55.42 -67.48 14.61
CA ARG A 65 -56.65 -66.77 14.21
C ARG A 65 -57.23 -67.29 12.90
N THR A 66 -56.54 -68.18 12.19
CA THR A 66 -57.01 -68.83 10.97
C THR A 66 -57.64 -70.19 11.29
N PRO A 67 -58.87 -70.49 10.82
CA PRO A 67 -59.48 -71.81 10.98
C PRO A 67 -58.74 -72.86 10.15
N ILE A 68 -58.60 -74.08 10.69
CA ILE A 68 -58.00 -75.20 9.95
C ILE A 68 -59.03 -75.68 8.92
N ILE A 69 -58.73 -75.48 7.63
CA ILE A 69 -59.43 -76.12 6.51
C ILE A 69 -58.63 -77.37 6.14
N GLU A 70 -59.24 -78.55 6.21
CA GLU A 70 -58.60 -79.81 5.84
C GLU A 70 -58.44 -79.94 4.31
N ASN A 71 -57.24 -80.34 3.88
CA ASN A 71 -56.81 -80.84 2.55
C ASN A 71 -56.82 -79.81 1.39
N THR A 72 -55.86 -79.69 0.47
CA THR A 72 -54.80 -80.58 -0.05
C THR A 72 -53.75 -79.73 -0.81
N THR A 73 -52.48 -80.11 -0.68
CA THR A 73 -51.35 -79.92 -1.63
C THR A 73 -51.48 -78.90 -2.78
N THR A 74 -50.60 -77.88 -2.79
CA THR A 74 -49.46 -77.75 -3.73
C THR A 74 -48.72 -76.43 -3.54
N ASN A 75 -47.40 -76.51 -3.45
CA ASN A 75 -46.47 -75.38 -3.46
C ASN A 75 -46.53 -74.63 -4.81
N LYS A 76 -46.62 -73.28 -4.77
CA LYS A 76 -45.75 -72.30 -5.47
C LYS A 76 -46.31 -70.85 -5.38
N PRO A 77 -45.48 -69.83 -5.64
CA PRO A 77 -44.87 -68.91 -4.67
C PRO A 77 -45.71 -67.65 -4.34
N ARG A 78 -45.41 -67.00 -3.21
CA ARG A 78 -45.83 -65.60 -2.96
C ARG A 78 -45.12 -64.69 -3.97
N PHE A 79 -45.85 -64.17 -4.95
CA PHE A 79 -45.41 -63.03 -5.76
C PHE A 79 -45.57 -61.74 -4.96
N SER A 80 -44.45 -61.08 -4.65
CA SER A 80 -44.40 -59.63 -4.51
C SER A 80 -44.13 -59.04 -5.89
N MET A 81 -45.09 -58.39 -6.54
CA MET A 81 -44.80 -57.45 -7.64
C MET A 81 -45.91 -56.39 -7.74
N LEU A 82 -45.56 -55.15 -7.36
CA LEU A 82 -46.04 -53.95 -8.06
C LEU A 82 -45.63 -54.12 -9.53
N LEU A 83 -46.59 -54.41 -10.41
CA LEU A 83 -46.36 -54.43 -11.85
C LEU A 83 -46.57 -53.01 -12.39
N ASP A 84 -45.46 -52.29 -12.58
CA ASP A 84 -45.39 -51.10 -13.42
C ASP A 84 -45.96 -51.44 -14.81
N SER A 85 -47.22 -51.10 -15.04
CA SER A 85 -47.84 -51.16 -16.37
C SER A 85 -48.26 -49.76 -16.78
N ASN A 86 -47.31 -49.07 -17.41
CA ASN A 86 -47.50 -47.75 -17.97
C ASN A 86 -48.35 -47.83 -19.25
N LEU A 87 -49.41 -47.03 -19.32
CA LEU A 87 -50.18 -46.74 -20.52
C LEU A 87 -49.23 -46.17 -21.60
N PRO A 88 -49.29 -46.67 -22.84
CA PRO A 88 -48.48 -46.15 -23.92
C PRO A 88 -48.69 -44.66 -24.15
N ASN A 89 -47.62 -43.93 -24.46
CA ASN A 89 -47.62 -42.47 -24.62
C ASN A 89 -48.66 -41.92 -25.61
N TYR A 90 -49.10 -42.72 -26.59
CA TYR A 90 -50.12 -42.30 -27.55
C TYR A 90 -51.52 -42.21 -26.91
N VAL A 91 -51.83 -43.02 -25.90
CA VAL A 91 -53.14 -43.06 -25.25
C VAL A 91 -53.41 -41.73 -24.54
N LEU A 92 -52.41 -41.14 -23.88
CA LEU A 92 -52.54 -39.83 -23.24
C LEU A 92 -52.72 -38.68 -24.24
N LYS A 93 -52.03 -38.74 -25.39
CA LYS A 93 -52.19 -37.75 -26.46
C LYS A 93 -53.58 -37.84 -27.10
N GLU A 94 -54.05 -39.04 -27.40
CA GLU A 94 -55.36 -39.27 -28.01
C GLU A 94 -56.50 -38.97 -27.02
N LEU A 95 -56.32 -39.30 -25.73
CA LEU A 95 -57.22 -38.89 -24.65
C LEU A 95 -57.35 -37.36 -24.60
N LYS A 96 -56.25 -36.60 -24.66
CA LYS A 96 -56.32 -35.13 -24.70
C LYS A 96 -57.06 -34.61 -25.93
N ILE A 97 -56.78 -35.16 -27.12
CA ILE A 97 -57.44 -34.74 -28.37
C ILE A 97 -58.95 -35.03 -28.32
N ARG A 98 -59.35 -36.20 -27.81
CA ARG A 98 -60.78 -36.55 -27.66
C ARG A 98 -61.47 -35.77 -26.55
N LEU A 99 -60.83 -35.54 -25.41
CA LEU A 99 -61.35 -34.66 -24.35
C LEU A 99 -61.55 -33.22 -24.84
N GLN A 100 -60.69 -32.74 -25.74
CA GLN A 100 -60.82 -31.43 -26.37
C GLN A 100 -62.01 -31.38 -27.37
N LYS A 101 -62.31 -32.49 -28.07
CA LYS A 101 -63.52 -32.60 -28.91
C LYS A 101 -64.81 -32.70 -28.08
N VAL A 102 -64.76 -33.39 -26.94
CA VAL A 102 -65.87 -33.48 -25.97
C VAL A 102 -66.24 -32.11 -25.37
N MET A 103 -65.39 -31.08 -25.48
CA MET A 103 -65.77 -29.69 -25.12
C MET A 103 -66.86 -29.08 -26.01
N PHE A 104 -67.21 -29.67 -27.15
CA PHE A 104 -68.19 -29.05 -28.07
C PHE A 104 -69.45 -29.91 -28.34
N ASP A 105 -69.49 -31.18 -27.93
CA ASP A 105 -70.68 -32.04 -28.12
C ASP A 105 -71.64 -32.02 -26.90
N GLU A 106 -72.93 -31.75 -27.14
CA GLU A 106 -73.98 -31.65 -26.10
C GLU A 106 -74.50 -33.00 -25.57
N VAL A 107 -74.06 -34.13 -26.13
CA VAL A 107 -74.73 -35.44 -25.97
C VAL A 107 -74.23 -36.27 -24.75
N ILE A 108 -73.27 -35.76 -23.96
CA ILE A 108 -72.70 -36.50 -22.80
C ILE A 108 -73.23 -35.93 -21.48
N ASP A 109 -73.56 -36.83 -20.54
CA ASP A 109 -74.10 -36.51 -19.20
C ASP A 109 -73.35 -35.35 -18.52
N LYS A 110 -74.09 -34.29 -18.13
CA LYS A 110 -73.55 -32.99 -17.68
C LYS A 110 -72.55 -33.13 -16.54
N ASN A 111 -72.79 -34.06 -15.62
CA ASN A 111 -71.93 -34.28 -14.46
C ASN A 111 -70.63 -35.00 -14.82
N PHE A 112 -70.69 -35.95 -15.77
CA PHE A 112 -69.51 -36.65 -16.28
C PHE A 112 -68.64 -35.72 -17.15
N ARG A 113 -69.27 -34.85 -17.93
CA ARG A 113 -68.54 -33.82 -18.70
C ARG A 113 -67.76 -32.87 -17.79
N ARG A 114 -68.34 -32.45 -16.65
CA ARG A 114 -67.68 -31.55 -15.69
C ARG A 114 -66.46 -32.20 -15.03
N THR A 115 -66.54 -33.47 -14.67
CA THR A 115 -65.40 -34.21 -14.10
C THR A 115 -64.29 -34.45 -15.11
N LEU A 116 -64.64 -34.72 -16.37
CA LEU A 116 -63.66 -34.82 -17.47
C LEU A 116 -62.94 -33.49 -17.76
N LEU A 117 -63.66 -32.36 -17.72
CA LEU A 117 -63.05 -31.02 -17.88
C LEU A 117 -62.07 -30.69 -16.75
N ARG A 118 -62.40 -31.06 -15.51
CA ARG A 118 -61.49 -30.88 -14.38
C ARG A 118 -60.24 -31.75 -14.54
N LEU A 119 -60.39 -33.01 -14.96
CA LEU A 119 -59.26 -33.87 -15.28
C LEU A 119 -58.38 -33.25 -16.39
N PHE A 120 -58.98 -32.70 -17.45
CA PHE A 120 -58.25 -32.05 -18.54
C PHE A 120 -57.44 -30.83 -18.06
N SER A 121 -58.01 -29.98 -17.21
CA SER A 121 -57.32 -28.79 -16.67
C SER A 121 -56.06 -29.10 -15.85
N GLN A 122 -55.98 -30.30 -15.26
CA GLN A 122 -54.87 -30.71 -14.39
C GLN A 122 -53.88 -31.68 -15.04
N LEU A 123 -54.06 -32.04 -16.33
CA LEU A 123 -53.17 -32.94 -17.06
C LEU A 123 -51.99 -32.17 -17.70
N PRO A 124 -50.75 -32.26 -17.15
CA PRO A 124 -49.60 -31.53 -17.66
C PRO A 124 -49.19 -31.98 -19.07
N SER A 125 -48.53 -31.11 -19.82
CA SER A 125 -48.20 -31.31 -21.25
C SER A 125 -47.30 -32.52 -21.51
N THR A 126 -46.38 -32.84 -20.59
CA THR A 126 -45.48 -34.00 -20.66
C THR A 126 -44.99 -34.38 -19.25
N GLY A 127 -45.45 -35.52 -18.71
CA GLY A 127 -44.97 -36.08 -17.42
C GLY A 127 -45.23 -37.59 -17.34
N SER A 128 -44.23 -38.35 -16.90
CA SER A 128 -44.21 -39.83 -16.86
C SER A 128 -45.16 -40.46 -15.83
N GLU A 129 -45.52 -39.73 -14.77
CA GLU A 129 -46.41 -40.23 -13.69
C GLU A 129 -47.85 -40.48 -14.16
N TYR A 130 -48.32 -39.75 -15.19
CA TYR A 130 -49.64 -39.96 -15.80
C TYR A 130 -49.67 -41.15 -16.76
N GLN A 131 -48.56 -41.86 -16.96
CA GLN A 131 -48.60 -43.12 -17.69
C GLN A 131 -49.13 -44.26 -16.80
N ASN A 132 -49.08 -44.17 -15.47
CA ASN A 132 -49.59 -45.26 -14.63
C ASN A 132 -51.12 -45.31 -14.67
N MET A 133 -51.66 -46.43 -15.16
CA MET A 133 -53.09 -46.68 -15.31
C MET A 133 -53.86 -46.53 -13.98
N ASP A 134 -53.27 -47.02 -12.89
CA ASP A 134 -53.88 -47.05 -11.56
C ASP A 134 -54.02 -45.63 -11.01
N PHE A 135 -53.02 -44.81 -11.28
CA PHE A 135 -52.99 -43.42 -10.85
C PHE A 135 -54.08 -42.60 -11.54
N ILE A 136 -54.24 -42.73 -12.87
CA ILE A 136 -55.26 -41.97 -13.60
C ILE A 136 -56.69 -42.37 -13.18
N ILE A 137 -56.98 -43.66 -13.05
CA ILE A 137 -58.32 -44.13 -12.67
C ILE A 137 -58.66 -43.71 -11.23
N THR A 138 -57.71 -43.84 -10.31
CA THR A 138 -57.92 -43.44 -8.90
C THR A 138 -58.08 -41.93 -8.77
N LYS A 139 -57.31 -41.15 -9.53
CA LYS A 139 -57.40 -39.69 -9.55
C LYS A 139 -58.70 -39.20 -10.21
N PHE A 140 -59.19 -39.90 -11.23
CA PHE A 140 -60.51 -39.62 -11.80
C PHE A 140 -61.63 -39.91 -10.78
N ALA A 141 -61.57 -41.03 -10.07
CA ALA A 141 -62.56 -41.37 -9.04
C ALA A 141 -62.57 -40.36 -7.87
N SER A 142 -61.41 -39.82 -7.49
CA SER A 142 -61.34 -38.76 -6.47
C SER A 142 -61.91 -37.43 -6.98
N PHE A 143 -61.63 -37.04 -8.22
CA PHE A 143 -62.25 -35.85 -8.83
C PHE A 143 -63.76 -35.99 -9.01
N ALA A 144 -64.24 -37.18 -9.38
CA ALA A 144 -65.66 -37.46 -9.46
C ALA A 144 -66.35 -37.30 -8.09
N ASN A 145 -65.73 -37.80 -7.02
CA ASN A 145 -66.26 -37.62 -5.66
C ASN A 145 -66.31 -36.14 -5.27
N LEU A 146 -65.28 -35.37 -5.62
CA LEU A 146 -65.13 -33.98 -5.22
C LEU A 146 -66.09 -33.06 -6.00
N GLU A 147 -66.29 -33.30 -7.29
CA GLU A 147 -67.28 -32.55 -8.10
C GLU A 147 -68.73 -32.90 -7.73
N LEU A 148 -69.04 -34.17 -7.45
CA LEU A 148 -70.38 -34.55 -7.02
C LEU A 148 -70.74 -33.96 -5.65
N LYS A 149 -69.76 -33.84 -4.73
CA LYS A 149 -69.93 -33.10 -3.47
C LYS A 149 -70.15 -31.60 -3.70
N ASN A 150 -69.43 -30.98 -4.64
CA ASN A 150 -69.59 -29.55 -4.97
C ASN A 150 -70.92 -29.19 -5.66
N ILE A 151 -71.67 -30.18 -6.16
CA ILE A 151 -72.98 -29.97 -6.82
C ILE A 151 -74.15 -30.07 -5.80
N GLY A 152 -73.88 -30.29 -4.52
CA GLY A 152 -74.89 -30.21 -3.46
C GLY A 152 -75.80 -31.43 -3.33
N ILE A 153 -75.34 -32.61 -3.78
CA ILE A 153 -75.98 -33.90 -3.48
C ILE A 153 -75.51 -34.33 -2.08
N THR A 154 -76.43 -34.52 -1.13
CA THR A 154 -76.09 -34.69 0.30
C THR A 154 -76.09 -36.13 0.81
N ASP A 155 -76.42 -37.13 -0.02
CA ASP A 155 -76.46 -38.55 0.39
C ASP A 155 -75.18 -39.32 -0.05
N ASP A 156 -74.36 -39.73 0.92
CA ASP A 156 -73.04 -40.34 0.71
C ASP A 156 -73.11 -41.69 -0.06
N GLU A 157 -74.22 -42.43 0.06
CA GLU A 157 -74.45 -43.67 -0.72
C GLU A 157 -74.70 -43.37 -2.20
N GLU A 158 -75.40 -42.28 -2.50
CA GLU A 158 -75.68 -41.86 -3.87
C GLU A 158 -74.44 -41.27 -4.55
N ILE A 159 -73.59 -40.55 -3.80
CA ILE A 159 -72.28 -40.08 -4.26
C ILE A 159 -71.36 -41.26 -4.61
N LYS A 160 -71.29 -42.29 -3.77
CA LYS A 160 -70.50 -43.50 -4.06
C LYS A 160 -71.03 -44.21 -5.30
N LYS A 161 -72.34 -44.41 -5.40
CA LYS A 161 -72.95 -45.07 -6.56
C LYS A 161 -72.69 -44.30 -7.86
N ASN A 162 -72.83 -42.98 -7.86
CA ASN A 162 -72.59 -42.14 -9.03
C ASN A 162 -71.10 -42.01 -9.37
N THR A 163 -70.20 -41.98 -8.38
CA THR A 163 -68.75 -42.03 -8.64
C THR A 163 -68.30 -43.36 -9.21
N PHE A 164 -68.80 -44.49 -8.70
CA PHE A 164 -68.51 -45.79 -9.31
C PHE A 164 -69.04 -45.85 -10.74
N LYS A 165 -70.26 -45.36 -11.00
CA LYS A 165 -70.84 -45.31 -12.35
C LYS A 165 -70.00 -44.44 -13.30
N GLN A 166 -69.60 -43.24 -12.89
CA GLN A 166 -68.74 -42.37 -13.69
C GLN A 166 -67.34 -42.96 -13.91
N THR A 167 -66.77 -43.61 -12.88
CA THR A 167 -65.44 -44.25 -12.99
C THR A 167 -65.49 -45.43 -13.97
N ILE A 168 -66.57 -46.22 -13.96
CA ILE A 168 -66.79 -47.30 -14.94
C ILE A 168 -66.92 -46.72 -16.36
N SER A 169 -67.72 -45.67 -16.56
CA SER A 169 -67.85 -45.00 -17.87
C SER A 169 -66.52 -44.41 -18.36
N PHE A 170 -65.67 -43.93 -17.44
CA PHE A 170 -64.33 -43.45 -17.78
C PHE A 170 -63.36 -44.58 -18.16
N ILE A 171 -63.43 -45.73 -17.47
CA ILE A 171 -62.68 -46.93 -17.87
C ILE A 171 -63.13 -47.41 -19.26
N ASP A 172 -64.43 -47.39 -19.55
CA ASP A 172 -64.95 -47.72 -20.88
C ASP A 172 -64.44 -46.74 -21.95
N TYR A 173 -64.39 -45.44 -21.63
CA TYR A 173 -63.82 -44.41 -22.50
C TYR A 173 -62.33 -44.64 -22.78
N LEU A 174 -61.55 -45.08 -21.79
CA LEU A 174 -60.14 -45.45 -21.95
C LEU A 174 -59.97 -46.70 -22.82
N ILE A 175 -60.84 -47.72 -22.64
CA ILE A 175 -60.83 -48.92 -23.48
C ILE A 175 -61.12 -48.57 -24.94
N GLU A 176 -62.07 -47.66 -25.19
CA GLU A 176 -62.43 -47.22 -26.54
C GLU A 176 -61.28 -46.48 -27.25
N ILE A 177 -60.51 -45.68 -26.53
CA ILE A 177 -59.30 -45.02 -27.05
C ILE A 177 -58.24 -46.04 -27.43
N VAL A 178 -58.00 -47.04 -26.56
CA VAL A 178 -57.03 -48.11 -26.82
C VAL A 178 -57.44 -48.95 -28.05
N LYS A 179 -58.74 -49.18 -28.25
CA LYS A 179 -59.28 -49.93 -29.42
C LYS A 179 -59.27 -49.16 -30.74
N SER A 180 -59.13 -47.85 -30.75
CA SER A 180 -59.21 -47.05 -31.99
C SER A 180 -57.98 -47.12 -32.91
N LYS A 181 -56.94 -47.88 -32.52
CA LYS A 181 -55.74 -48.11 -33.33
C LYS A 181 -55.76 -49.53 -33.90
N LYS A 182 -55.27 -49.71 -35.15
CA LYS A 182 -55.33 -51.00 -35.87
C LYS A 182 -54.58 -52.15 -35.16
N ASP A 183 -53.54 -51.85 -34.38
CA ASP A 183 -52.80 -52.82 -33.55
C ASP A 183 -52.92 -52.42 -32.06
N TYR A 184 -53.86 -53.03 -31.33
CA TYR A 184 -54.13 -52.72 -29.93
C TYR A 184 -53.70 -53.88 -28.99
N ASP A 185 -53.10 -53.54 -27.84
CA ASP A 185 -52.60 -54.52 -26.87
C ASP A 185 -53.74 -55.15 -26.06
N ASN A 186 -54.08 -56.41 -26.36
CA ASN A 186 -55.12 -57.16 -25.66
C ASN A 186 -54.90 -57.25 -24.14
N ASN A 187 -53.64 -57.29 -23.68
CA ASN A 187 -53.29 -57.37 -22.25
C ASN A 187 -53.65 -56.10 -21.45
N ILE A 188 -53.70 -54.93 -22.08
CA ILE A 188 -54.09 -53.69 -21.41
C ILE A 188 -55.62 -53.65 -21.26
N ILE A 189 -56.34 -54.12 -22.28
CA ILE A 189 -57.80 -54.20 -22.28
C ILE A 189 -58.29 -55.24 -21.24
N THR A 190 -57.64 -56.40 -21.13
CA THR A 190 -58.02 -57.40 -20.11
C THR A 190 -57.83 -56.86 -18.69
N LYS A 191 -56.73 -56.15 -18.41
CA LYS A 191 -56.50 -55.49 -17.11
C LYS A 191 -57.49 -54.37 -16.80
N LEU A 192 -57.86 -53.54 -17.79
CA LEU A 192 -58.90 -52.52 -17.63
C LEU A 192 -60.28 -53.14 -17.36
N ASN A 193 -60.59 -54.26 -18.02
CA ASN A 193 -61.82 -55.02 -17.78
C ASN A 193 -61.84 -55.74 -16.42
N GLU A 194 -60.70 -56.26 -15.93
CA GLU A 194 -60.59 -56.80 -14.57
C GLU A 194 -60.86 -55.72 -13.51
N ARG A 195 -60.32 -54.51 -13.73
CA ARG A 195 -60.59 -53.36 -12.85
C ARG A 195 -62.05 -52.93 -12.91
N LYS A 196 -62.67 -52.93 -14.09
CA LYS A 196 -64.11 -52.69 -14.25
C LYS A 196 -64.93 -53.70 -13.44
N LYS A 197 -64.61 -55.01 -13.53
CA LYS A 197 -65.31 -56.07 -12.79
C LYS A 197 -65.21 -55.92 -11.27
N ASN A 198 -64.07 -55.46 -10.75
CA ASN A 198 -63.91 -55.20 -9.30
C ASN A 198 -64.85 -54.10 -8.78
N PHE A 199 -65.27 -53.15 -9.62
CA PHE A 199 -66.26 -52.13 -9.26
C PHE A 199 -67.72 -52.61 -9.44
N GLU A 200 -67.96 -53.69 -10.21
CA GLU A 200 -69.28 -54.29 -10.42
C GLU A 200 -69.64 -55.38 -9.37
N SER A 201 -68.65 -56.07 -8.80
CA SER A 201 -68.85 -57.25 -7.93
C SER A 201 -69.15 -56.97 -6.45
N ASN A 202 -69.13 -55.70 -6.00
CA ASN A 202 -69.49 -55.34 -4.63
C ASN A 202 -71.01 -55.10 -4.46
N ARG A 203 -71.82 -56.11 -4.84
CA ARG A 203 -73.25 -56.18 -4.50
C ARG A 203 -73.58 -57.56 -3.95
N LYS A 204 -73.89 -57.57 -2.65
CA LYS A 204 -74.47 -58.65 -1.83
C LYS A 204 -73.49 -59.77 -1.40
N GLN A 205 -73.23 -59.82 -0.10
CA GLN A 205 -73.24 -61.10 0.62
C GLN A 205 -73.66 -60.86 2.08
N GLU A 206 -74.90 -61.28 2.36
CA GLU A 206 -75.40 -61.57 3.70
C GLU A 206 -74.85 -62.92 4.19
N THR A 207 -74.97 -63.07 5.50
CA THR A 207 -74.45 -64.06 6.44
C THR A 207 -74.73 -65.54 6.16
N SER A 208 -73.75 -66.40 6.46
CA SER A 208 -74.00 -67.71 7.08
C SER A 208 -72.81 -68.16 7.95
N ASN A 209 -73.14 -68.61 9.18
CA ASN A 209 -72.21 -69.07 10.21
C ASN A 209 -71.69 -70.49 9.91
N GLY A 210 -70.38 -70.70 10.06
CA GLY A 210 -69.74 -72.02 10.12
C GLY A 210 -68.75 -72.08 11.30
N ASN A 211 -68.93 -73.05 12.19
CA ASN A 211 -68.07 -73.32 13.34
C ASN A 211 -66.65 -73.69 12.90
N ASN A 212 -65.66 -72.95 13.41
CA ASN A 212 -64.26 -73.04 13.03
C ASN A 212 -63.39 -73.51 14.21
N LYS A 213 -62.64 -74.61 14.07
CA LYS A 213 -61.64 -75.08 15.07
C LYS A 213 -60.31 -74.34 14.89
N TYR A 214 -59.76 -73.82 16.00
CA TYR A 214 -58.48 -73.10 16.07
C TYR A 214 -57.35 -73.97 16.66
N LEU A 215 -56.10 -73.70 16.28
CA LEU A 215 -54.91 -74.38 16.79
C LEU A 215 -54.64 -74.01 18.28
N PRO A 216 -54.45 -74.99 19.20
CA PRO A 216 -54.11 -74.70 20.58
C PRO A 216 -52.68 -74.12 20.72
N LYS A 217 -52.48 -73.19 21.67
CA LYS A 217 -51.20 -72.52 21.92
C LYS A 217 -50.28 -73.40 22.78
N SER A 218 -49.13 -73.80 22.25
CA SER A 218 -48.19 -74.73 22.92
C SER A 218 -47.25 -74.05 23.93
N TYR A 219 -46.95 -72.76 23.75
CA TYR A 219 -46.03 -71.97 24.59
C TYR A 219 -44.64 -72.60 24.81
N ARG A 220 -44.15 -73.39 23.84
CA ARG A 220 -42.77 -73.89 23.84
C ARG A 220 -41.83 -72.84 23.22
N VAL A 221 -40.63 -72.69 23.78
CA VAL A 221 -39.57 -71.78 23.28
C VAL A 221 -39.22 -72.07 21.81
N ALA A 222 -39.32 -73.32 21.37
CA ALA A 222 -39.11 -73.73 19.98
C ALA A 222 -40.18 -73.19 19.01
N ASP A 223 -41.39 -72.88 19.49
CA ASP A 223 -42.49 -72.40 18.67
C ASP A 223 -42.53 -70.86 18.58
N LEU A 224 -41.80 -70.16 19.45
CA LEU A 224 -41.63 -68.71 19.46
C LEU A 224 -40.71 -68.24 18.33
N ASN A 225 -40.80 -66.97 17.92
CA ASN A 225 -39.98 -66.43 16.83
C ASN A 225 -38.47 -66.59 17.14
N PRO A 226 -37.72 -67.41 16.36
CA PRO A 226 -36.35 -67.77 16.70
C PRO A 226 -35.40 -66.58 16.70
N ASN A 227 -35.66 -65.56 15.88
CA ASN A 227 -34.83 -64.36 15.81
C ASN A 227 -34.99 -63.48 17.05
N LEU A 228 -36.23 -63.31 17.54
CA LEU A 228 -36.51 -62.54 18.75
C LEU A 228 -36.02 -63.27 20.00
N VAL A 229 -36.18 -64.59 20.06
CA VAL A 229 -35.67 -65.40 21.18
C VAL A 229 -34.14 -65.38 21.22
N LYS A 230 -33.46 -65.48 20.07
CA LYS A 230 -32.00 -65.37 19.99
C LYS A 230 -31.50 -64.01 20.50
N LEU A 231 -32.13 -62.93 20.05
CA LEU A 231 -31.79 -61.57 20.49
C LEU A 231 -32.09 -61.35 21.98
N PHE A 232 -33.21 -61.86 22.48
CA PHE A 232 -33.57 -61.79 23.91
C PHE A 232 -32.58 -62.57 24.79
N LYS A 233 -32.12 -63.74 24.34
CA LYS A 233 -31.06 -64.50 25.03
C LYS A 233 -29.72 -63.76 25.02
N GLN A 234 -29.38 -63.08 23.93
CA GLN A 234 -28.17 -62.25 23.86
C GLN A 234 -28.23 -61.04 24.81
N LEU A 235 -29.39 -60.38 24.91
CA LEU A 235 -29.61 -59.22 25.79
C LEU A 235 -29.44 -59.57 27.29
N PHE A 236 -30.02 -60.68 27.74
CA PHE A 236 -30.08 -61.02 29.16
C PHE A 236 -29.14 -62.16 29.59
N LYS A 237 -28.47 -62.83 28.64
CA LYS A 237 -27.57 -63.98 28.88
C LYS A 237 -28.26 -65.13 29.65
N VAL A 238 -29.42 -65.57 29.16
CA VAL A 238 -30.29 -66.57 29.82
C VAL A 238 -30.37 -67.88 29.01
N ASP A 239 -30.40 -69.01 29.71
CA ASP A 239 -30.49 -70.37 29.14
C ASP A 239 -31.93 -70.78 28.74
N ASP A 240 -32.03 -71.71 27.78
CA ASP A 240 -33.30 -72.22 27.23
C ASP A 240 -34.25 -72.81 28.29
N VAL A 241 -33.68 -73.43 29.32
CA VAL A 241 -34.45 -74.08 30.41
C VAL A 241 -35.12 -73.01 31.29
N GLN A 242 -34.37 -71.97 31.65
CA GLN A 242 -34.88 -70.88 32.49
C GLN A 242 -35.94 -70.08 31.72
N LEU A 243 -35.68 -69.77 30.46
CA LEU A 243 -36.65 -69.08 29.60
C LEU A 243 -37.96 -69.87 29.47
N GLN A 244 -37.89 -71.20 29.30
CA GLN A 244 -39.10 -72.04 29.19
C GLN A 244 -39.93 -72.04 30.49
N LEU A 245 -39.29 -72.03 31.67
CA LEU A 245 -39.97 -71.92 32.96
C LEU A 245 -40.67 -70.55 33.10
N ASP A 246 -39.98 -69.47 32.73
CA ASP A 246 -40.53 -68.11 32.81
C ASP A 246 -41.68 -67.90 31.80
N VAL A 247 -41.60 -68.49 30.61
CA VAL A 247 -42.69 -68.50 29.62
C VAL A 247 -43.96 -69.11 30.21
N PHE A 248 -43.85 -70.25 30.91
CA PHE A 248 -45.00 -70.87 31.57
C PHE A 248 -45.52 -70.06 32.75
N LYS A 249 -44.64 -69.33 33.45
CA LYS A 249 -45.02 -68.46 34.56
C LYS A 249 -45.86 -67.25 34.11
N TYR A 250 -45.54 -66.64 32.97
CA TYR A 250 -46.17 -65.40 32.53
C TYR A 250 -47.23 -65.55 31.42
N LYS A 251 -47.40 -66.74 30.80
CA LYS A 251 -48.34 -66.97 29.68
C LYS A 251 -49.78 -66.54 29.94
N ASP A 252 -50.26 -66.68 31.17
CA ASP A 252 -51.66 -66.40 31.53
C ASP A 252 -51.89 -64.91 31.80
N THR A 253 -50.82 -64.15 32.04
CA THR A 253 -50.83 -62.69 32.22
C THR A 253 -50.62 -61.93 30.91
N ALA A 254 -49.85 -62.49 29.97
CA ALA A 254 -49.47 -61.87 28.70
C ALA A 254 -50.48 -62.15 27.57
N LEU A 255 -51.75 -61.78 27.79
CA LEU A 255 -52.85 -61.98 26.84
C LEU A 255 -53.46 -60.64 26.38
N ALA A 256 -54.19 -60.66 25.25
CA ALA A 256 -54.81 -59.46 24.67
C ALA A 256 -55.83 -58.78 25.62
N LYS A 257 -56.51 -59.55 26.47
CA LYS A 257 -57.54 -59.03 27.40
C LYS A 257 -56.95 -58.23 28.58
N PRO A 258 -55.93 -58.75 29.31
CA PRO A 258 -55.15 -57.95 30.25
C PRO A 258 -54.56 -56.68 29.62
N PHE A 259 -54.02 -56.78 28.40
CA PHE A 259 -53.46 -55.63 27.68
C PHE A 259 -54.49 -54.53 27.37
N HIS A 260 -55.69 -54.88 26.93
CA HIS A 260 -56.77 -53.90 26.71
C HIS A 260 -57.22 -53.21 27.99
N LYS A 261 -57.12 -53.89 29.14
CA LYS A 261 -57.37 -53.26 30.44
C LYS A 261 -56.25 -52.28 30.80
N ASP A 262 -55.00 -52.65 30.59
CA ASP A 262 -53.86 -51.74 30.79
C ASP A 262 -53.99 -50.47 29.94
N ILE A 263 -54.40 -50.58 28.66
CA ILE A 263 -54.64 -49.41 27.79
C ILE A 263 -55.75 -48.51 28.33
N LYS A 264 -56.87 -49.09 28.79
CA LYS A 264 -57.97 -48.32 29.39
C LYS A 264 -57.57 -47.66 30.70
N ASP A 265 -56.84 -48.38 31.54
CA ASP A 265 -56.31 -47.86 32.81
C ASP A 265 -55.34 -46.70 32.50
N LEU A 266 -54.47 -46.81 31.48
CA LEU A 266 -53.56 -45.76 31.03
C LEU A 266 -54.30 -44.52 30.48
N GLU A 267 -55.37 -44.72 29.70
CA GLU A 267 -56.24 -43.62 29.24
C GLU A 267 -56.92 -42.89 30.42
N SER A 268 -57.25 -43.60 31.50
CA SER A 268 -57.84 -42.98 32.70
C SER A 268 -56.81 -42.25 33.59
N ILE A 269 -55.61 -42.82 33.76
CA ILE A 269 -54.51 -42.30 34.58
C ILE A 269 -53.85 -41.06 33.92
N SER A 270 -53.98 -40.91 32.60
CA SER A 270 -53.49 -39.75 31.84
C SER A 270 -54.03 -38.39 32.32
N SER A 271 -55.04 -38.38 33.20
CA SER A 271 -55.58 -37.19 33.84
C SER A 271 -54.74 -36.66 35.03
N SER A 272 -54.00 -37.52 35.75
CA SER A 272 -53.35 -37.21 37.04
C SER A 272 -51.81 -37.16 37.03
N ASN A 273 -51.12 -37.76 36.04
CA ASN A 273 -49.65 -37.77 35.95
C ASN A 273 -49.19 -37.31 34.55
N ARG A 274 -49.21 -35.99 34.30
CA ARG A 274 -49.05 -35.39 32.96
C ARG A 274 -47.58 -35.08 32.63
N PRO A 275 -47.05 -35.46 31.45
CA PRO A 275 -45.81 -34.88 30.94
C PRO A 275 -46.01 -33.38 30.78
N LYS A 276 -45.01 -32.58 31.19
CA LYS A 276 -45.10 -31.12 31.09
C LYS A 276 -44.80 -30.68 29.66
N PHE A 277 -45.67 -29.85 29.09
CA PHE A 277 -45.51 -29.24 27.76
C PHE A 277 -45.56 -27.71 27.86
N GLN A 278 -45.00 -27.02 26.86
CA GLN A 278 -44.93 -25.55 26.85
C GLN A 278 -46.28 -24.86 26.55
N SER A 279 -47.19 -25.51 25.83
CA SER A 279 -48.50 -24.96 25.43
C SER A 279 -49.59 -26.01 25.54
N GLU A 280 -50.83 -25.57 25.73
CA GLU A 280 -52.01 -26.43 25.79
C GLU A 280 -52.31 -27.07 24.42
N ASP A 281 -51.96 -26.41 23.31
CA ASP A 281 -52.10 -26.95 21.95
C ASP A 281 -51.14 -28.11 21.68
N THR A 282 -49.92 -28.04 22.23
CA THR A 282 -48.91 -29.10 22.07
C THR A 282 -49.25 -30.33 22.91
N PHE A 283 -49.86 -30.11 24.08
CA PHE A 283 -50.45 -31.18 24.89
C PHE A 283 -51.61 -31.88 24.19
N ASN A 284 -52.53 -31.13 23.58
CA ASN A 284 -53.65 -31.71 22.82
C ASN A 284 -53.16 -32.56 21.64
N SER A 285 -52.15 -32.07 20.91
CA SER A 285 -51.51 -32.81 19.81
C SER A 285 -50.86 -34.11 20.28
N TRP A 286 -50.26 -34.12 21.48
CA TRP A 286 -49.71 -35.34 22.09
C TRP A 286 -50.81 -36.35 22.45
N ILE A 287 -51.93 -35.89 23.02
CA ILE A 287 -53.08 -36.74 23.34
C ILE A 287 -53.63 -37.43 22.08
N GLU A 288 -53.75 -36.71 20.96
CA GLU A 288 -54.22 -37.29 19.69
C GLU A 288 -53.29 -38.41 19.20
N ARG A 289 -51.97 -38.22 19.29
CA ARG A 289 -50.98 -39.25 18.93
C ARG A 289 -51.09 -40.48 19.83
N GLN A 290 -51.23 -40.28 21.13
CA GLN A 290 -51.39 -41.39 22.08
C GLN A 290 -52.68 -42.18 21.82
N LYS A 291 -53.79 -41.50 21.53
CA LYS A 291 -55.05 -42.15 21.13
C LYS A 291 -54.91 -42.95 19.82
N ALA A 292 -54.17 -42.43 18.84
CA ALA A 292 -53.92 -43.16 17.59
C ALA A 292 -53.11 -44.45 17.84
N ILE A 293 -52.10 -44.41 18.72
CA ILE A 293 -51.33 -45.60 19.12
C ILE A 293 -52.23 -46.61 19.85
N SER A 294 -53.08 -46.16 20.78
CA SER A 294 -54.08 -47.01 21.45
C SER A 294 -54.99 -47.72 20.46
N GLN A 295 -55.54 -46.98 19.49
CA GLN A 295 -56.41 -47.57 18.45
C GLN A 295 -55.67 -48.59 17.59
N GLN A 296 -54.41 -48.32 17.23
CA GLN A 296 -53.59 -49.26 16.48
C GLN A 296 -53.33 -50.56 17.27
N CYS A 297 -53.02 -50.45 18.56
CA CYS A 297 -52.83 -51.58 19.47
C CYS A 297 -54.12 -52.41 19.62
N ILE A 298 -55.25 -51.76 19.87
CA ILE A 298 -56.57 -52.40 20.00
C ILE A 298 -56.96 -53.15 18.72
N ASN A 299 -56.73 -52.55 17.55
CA ASN A 299 -57.02 -53.17 16.25
C ASN A 299 -56.12 -54.38 15.95
N ARG A 300 -54.87 -54.39 16.42
CA ARG A 300 -53.91 -55.48 16.22
C ARG A 300 -54.16 -56.66 17.17
N TYR A 301 -54.43 -56.38 18.45
CA TYR A 301 -54.68 -57.39 19.48
C TYR A 301 -56.18 -57.57 19.74
N LYS A 302 -56.95 -58.00 18.73
CA LYS A 302 -58.41 -58.21 18.87
C LYS A 302 -58.74 -59.31 19.88
N ILE A 303 -59.76 -59.06 20.71
CA ILE A 303 -60.30 -60.03 21.66
C ILE A 303 -61.43 -60.82 20.97
N PRO A 304 -61.32 -62.16 20.82
CA PRO A 304 -62.42 -63.00 20.34
C PRO A 304 -63.64 -62.91 21.28
N ALA A 305 -64.85 -62.98 20.73
CA ALA A 305 -66.10 -62.85 21.49
C ALA A 305 -66.21 -63.85 22.66
N GLU A 306 -65.68 -65.06 22.49
CA GLU A 306 -65.67 -66.13 23.50
C GLU A 306 -64.82 -65.80 24.75
N VAL A 307 -63.78 -64.98 24.60
CA VAL A 307 -62.83 -64.62 25.68
C VAL A 307 -63.26 -63.32 26.39
N GLN A 308 -64.20 -62.56 25.82
CA GLN A 308 -64.71 -61.32 26.42
C GLN A 308 -65.42 -61.55 27.77
N LEU A 309 -66.01 -62.73 28.00
CA LEU A 309 -66.78 -63.04 29.22
C LEU A 309 -65.96 -63.70 30.36
N LEU A 310 -64.71 -64.12 30.12
CA LEU A 310 -63.88 -64.78 31.15
C LEU A 310 -63.33 -63.79 32.22
N PRO A 311 -63.16 -64.17 33.49
CA PRO A 311 -62.57 -63.29 34.50
C PRO A 311 -61.11 -62.96 34.18
N LEU A 312 -60.65 -61.75 34.55
CA LEU A 312 -59.26 -61.33 34.40
C LEU A 312 -58.35 -62.08 35.40
N PRO A 313 -57.10 -62.40 35.03
CA PRO A 313 -56.13 -63.01 35.95
C PRO A 313 -55.82 -62.08 37.14
N PRO A 314 -55.39 -62.63 38.29
CA PRO A 314 -55.03 -61.84 39.47
C PRO A 314 -53.89 -60.87 39.15
N LYS A 315 -54.04 -59.62 39.59
CA LYS A 315 -53.12 -58.51 39.32
C LYS A 315 -51.95 -58.57 40.32
N GLN A 316 -50.71 -58.74 39.83
CA GLN A 316 -49.50 -58.76 40.67
C GLN A 316 -48.85 -57.37 40.80
N ASP A 317 -48.94 -56.54 39.75
CA ASP A 317 -48.38 -55.18 39.66
C ASP A 317 -49.45 -54.18 39.20
N ASP A 318 -49.17 -52.86 39.22
CA ASP A 318 -50.12 -51.80 38.80
C ASP A 318 -50.58 -51.90 37.34
N PHE A 319 -49.83 -52.60 36.48
CA PHE A 319 -50.22 -52.97 35.13
C PHE A 319 -49.87 -54.44 34.86
N TYR A 320 -50.58 -55.09 33.93
CA TYR A 320 -50.33 -56.49 33.60
C TYR A 320 -49.12 -56.67 32.67
N ILE A 321 -48.97 -55.82 31.66
CA ILE A 321 -47.94 -55.88 30.61
C ILE A 321 -47.10 -54.61 30.55
N LEU A 322 -47.69 -53.45 30.84
CA LEU A 322 -46.95 -52.18 30.85
C LEU A 322 -46.03 -52.08 32.08
N PRO A 323 -44.84 -51.48 31.92
CA PRO A 323 -43.94 -51.22 33.05
C PRO A 323 -44.43 -50.05 33.91
N ASN A 324 -44.12 -50.08 35.22
CA ASN A 324 -44.45 -48.99 36.15
C ASN A 324 -43.60 -47.74 35.90
N ASN A 325 -42.31 -47.92 35.55
CA ASN A 325 -41.37 -46.84 35.23
C ASN A 325 -40.97 -46.86 33.75
N LEU A 326 -41.95 -46.58 32.89
CA LEU A 326 -41.86 -46.74 31.44
C LEU A 326 -40.66 -46.03 30.79
N ARG A 327 -40.38 -44.78 31.19
CA ARG A 327 -39.30 -43.97 30.61
C ARG A 327 -37.92 -44.54 30.91
N ASN A 328 -37.63 -44.88 32.16
CA ASN A 328 -36.30 -45.34 32.58
C ASN A 328 -36.00 -46.78 32.10
N GLU A 329 -36.99 -47.67 32.18
CA GLU A 329 -36.88 -49.04 31.65
C GLU A 329 -36.66 -49.01 30.12
N TYR A 330 -37.37 -48.13 29.42
CA TYR A 330 -37.21 -47.95 27.98
C TYR A 330 -35.82 -47.41 27.59
N LEU A 331 -35.33 -46.35 28.25
CA LEU A 331 -33.98 -45.84 28.02
C LEU A 331 -32.92 -46.92 28.24
N LYS A 332 -33.07 -47.75 29.29
CA LYS A 332 -32.13 -48.84 29.57
C LYS A 332 -32.16 -49.93 28.49
N PHE A 333 -33.35 -50.29 28.03
CA PHE A 333 -33.54 -51.26 26.95
C PHE A 333 -32.85 -50.80 25.66
N VAL A 334 -33.02 -49.55 25.26
CA VAL A 334 -32.42 -49.02 24.03
C VAL A 334 -30.90 -49.00 24.12
N CYS A 335 -30.32 -48.62 25.28
CA CYS A 335 -28.87 -48.73 25.49
C CYS A 335 -28.37 -50.18 25.32
N MET A 336 -29.02 -51.15 25.99
CA MET A 336 -28.62 -52.57 25.87
C MET A 336 -28.77 -53.12 24.45
N LEU A 337 -29.73 -52.61 23.68
CA LEU A 337 -29.95 -53.01 22.29
C LEU A 337 -28.86 -52.48 21.36
N VAL A 338 -28.40 -51.25 21.56
CA VAL A 338 -27.30 -50.66 20.77
C VAL A 338 -25.94 -51.26 21.18
N GLU A 339 -25.74 -51.60 22.46
CA GLU A 339 -24.52 -52.29 22.96
C GLU A 339 -24.26 -53.66 22.29
N LEU A 340 -25.29 -54.30 21.72
CA LEU A 340 -25.18 -55.60 21.04
C LEU A 340 -24.86 -55.51 19.54
N GLU A 341 -24.84 -54.31 18.96
CA GLU A 341 -24.59 -54.13 17.54
C GLU A 341 -23.07 -54.05 17.28
N ASP A 342 -22.49 -55.11 16.70
CA ASP A 342 -21.04 -55.24 16.52
C ASP A 342 -20.44 -54.29 15.46
N ASP A 343 -21.25 -53.79 14.49
CA ASP A 343 -20.79 -53.07 13.29
C ASP A 343 -21.38 -51.64 13.13
N ILE A 344 -21.58 -50.89 14.21
CA ILE A 344 -22.17 -49.54 14.13
C ILE A 344 -21.33 -48.59 13.24
N LYS A 345 -20.01 -48.80 13.19
CA LYS A 345 -19.02 -48.02 12.42
C LYS A 345 -19.05 -48.27 10.90
N ASP A 346 -19.68 -49.33 10.43
CA ASP A 346 -19.80 -49.62 8.99
C ASP A 346 -20.90 -48.75 8.37
N LEU A 347 -20.52 -47.77 7.55
CA LEU A 347 -21.44 -46.83 6.89
C LEU A 347 -22.39 -47.51 5.89
N SER A 348 -22.07 -48.73 5.41
CA SER A 348 -22.88 -49.46 4.43
C SER A 348 -24.08 -50.20 5.03
N LYS A 349 -24.06 -50.47 6.34
CA LYS A 349 -25.10 -51.20 7.06
C LYS A 349 -26.06 -50.23 7.77
N PRO A 350 -27.35 -50.58 7.96
CA PRO A 350 -28.26 -49.77 8.77
C PRO A 350 -27.77 -49.65 10.23
N PHE A 351 -28.21 -48.59 10.94
CA PHE A 351 -27.78 -48.34 12.33
C PHE A 351 -28.20 -49.46 13.31
N LEU A 352 -29.39 -50.06 13.10
CA LEU A 352 -29.85 -51.25 13.80
C LEU A 352 -30.01 -52.41 12.82
N ASN A 353 -29.65 -53.62 13.25
CA ASN A 353 -29.94 -54.83 12.48
C ASN A 353 -31.45 -55.07 12.37
N LYS A 354 -31.89 -55.79 11.33
CA LYS A 354 -33.32 -56.03 11.07
C LYS A 354 -34.06 -56.65 12.26
N SER A 355 -33.43 -57.62 12.95
CA SER A 355 -34.01 -58.25 14.15
C SER A 355 -34.15 -57.27 15.32
N SER A 356 -33.16 -56.39 15.52
CA SER A 356 -33.15 -55.37 16.57
C SER A 356 -34.16 -54.27 16.27
N GLN A 357 -34.28 -53.86 15.00
CA GLN A 357 -35.29 -52.93 14.50
C GLN A 357 -36.71 -53.45 14.74
N ASP A 358 -36.98 -54.70 14.35
CA ASP A 358 -38.28 -55.34 14.52
C ASP A 358 -38.65 -55.41 16.01
N PHE A 359 -37.68 -55.74 16.88
CA PHE A 359 -37.90 -55.77 18.33
C PHE A 359 -38.15 -54.38 18.93
N PHE A 360 -37.34 -53.39 18.54
CA PHE A 360 -37.51 -51.99 18.93
C PHE A 360 -38.90 -51.46 18.55
N GLU A 361 -39.38 -51.72 17.33
CA GLU A 361 -40.71 -51.31 16.87
C GLU A 361 -41.87 -52.02 17.60
N ILE A 362 -41.68 -53.28 17.99
CA ILE A 362 -42.65 -54.01 18.81
C ILE A 362 -42.78 -53.37 20.20
N VAL A 363 -41.64 -53.14 20.87
CA VAL A 363 -41.62 -52.53 22.21
C VAL A 363 -42.19 -51.11 22.18
N ASN A 364 -41.77 -50.28 21.22
CA ASN A 364 -42.27 -48.91 21.05
C ASN A 364 -43.80 -48.83 20.93
N ARG A 365 -44.40 -49.79 20.21
CA ARG A 365 -45.85 -49.88 20.02
C ARG A 365 -46.55 -50.34 21.30
N VAL A 366 -46.07 -51.43 21.92
CA VAL A 366 -46.73 -52.04 23.08
C VAL A 366 -46.59 -51.19 24.34
N TRP A 367 -45.49 -50.45 24.49
CA TRP A 367 -45.26 -49.53 25.61
C TRP A 367 -45.72 -48.09 25.34
N HIS A 368 -46.40 -47.81 24.23
CA HIS A 368 -46.95 -46.46 23.96
C HIS A 368 -45.91 -45.31 24.00
N VAL A 369 -44.65 -45.60 23.66
CA VAL A 369 -43.57 -44.60 23.73
C VAL A 369 -43.75 -43.55 22.64
N ASP A 370 -43.76 -42.26 22.99
CA ASP A 370 -43.89 -41.17 22.02
C ASP A 370 -42.65 -41.02 21.13
N TYR A 371 -42.83 -40.48 19.92
CA TYR A 371 -41.77 -40.36 18.91
C TYR A 371 -40.53 -39.56 19.38
N PRO A 372 -40.66 -38.42 20.10
CA PRO A 372 -39.51 -37.69 20.64
C PRO A 372 -38.67 -38.53 21.61
N THR A 373 -39.32 -39.23 22.55
CA THR A 373 -38.65 -40.07 23.55
C THR A 373 -37.85 -41.20 22.90
N ARG A 374 -38.33 -41.76 21.76
CA ARG A 374 -37.59 -42.76 20.97
C ARG A 374 -36.26 -42.23 20.44
N VAL A 375 -36.25 -40.98 19.95
CA VAL A 375 -35.03 -40.35 19.41
C VAL A 375 -34.06 -39.96 20.50
N VAL A 376 -34.55 -39.39 21.60
CA VAL A 376 -33.71 -39.08 22.76
C VAL A 376 -33.05 -40.35 23.32
N ALA A 377 -33.79 -41.46 23.38
CA ALA A 377 -33.25 -42.76 23.80
C ALA A 377 -32.16 -43.30 22.87
N LEU A 378 -32.37 -43.23 21.55
CA LEU A 378 -31.38 -43.68 20.56
C LEU A 378 -30.10 -42.82 20.60
N TYR A 379 -30.25 -41.52 20.79
CA TYR A 379 -29.11 -40.60 20.88
C TYR A 379 -28.30 -40.82 22.16
N LEU A 380 -28.98 -41.00 23.31
CA LEU A 380 -28.37 -41.39 24.57
C LEU A 380 -27.63 -42.74 24.46
N ALA A 381 -28.23 -43.72 23.80
CA ALA A 381 -27.60 -45.03 23.58
C ALA A 381 -26.35 -44.92 22.70
N GLY A 382 -26.40 -44.15 21.62
CA GLY A 382 -25.23 -43.91 20.77
C GLY A 382 -24.05 -43.28 21.51
N LEU A 383 -24.31 -42.35 22.44
CA LEU A 383 -23.27 -41.71 23.26
C LEU A 383 -22.67 -42.64 24.32
N ASN A 384 -23.49 -43.53 24.89
CA ASN A 384 -23.05 -44.46 25.93
C ASN A 384 -22.24 -45.65 25.39
N CYS A 385 -22.49 -46.11 24.16
CA CYS A 385 -21.83 -47.30 23.60
C CYS A 385 -20.40 -47.06 23.06
N GLU A 386 -19.76 -45.91 23.35
CA GLU A 386 -18.48 -45.48 22.72
C GLU A 386 -18.52 -45.46 21.18
N ALA A 387 -19.69 -45.65 20.57
CA ALA A 387 -19.89 -45.76 19.13
C ALA A 387 -19.66 -44.42 18.43
N LEU A 388 -19.88 -43.30 19.14
CA LEU A 388 -19.70 -41.94 18.65
C LEU A 388 -18.32 -41.34 19.00
N SER A 389 -17.54 -41.95 19.91
CA SER A 389 -16.26 -41.38 20.38
C SER A 389 -15.30 -42.43 20.90
N ASN A 390 -14.05 -42.40 20.40
CA ASN A 390 -12.90 -43.01 21.09
C ASN A 390 -12.30 -41.95 22.03
N ASP A 391 -12.50 -42.10 23.34
CA ASP A 391 -11.83 -41.41 24.46
C ASP A 391 -11.77 -39.86 24.49
N LYS A 392 -12.20 -39.14 23.43
CA LYS A 392 -12.41 -37.67 23.31
C LYS A 392 -12.63 -37.14 21.88
N VAL A 393 -12.42 -37.95 20.83
CA VAL A 393 -12.54 -37.50 19.42
C VAL A 393 -13.84 -38.02 18.81
N VAL A 394 -14.63 -37.12 18.23
CA VAL A 394 -15.91 -37.46 17.59
C VAL A 394 -15.68 -38.14 16.26
N ASP A 395 -16.32 -39.30 16.08
CA ASP A 395 -16.45 -39.91 14.76
C ASP A 395 -17.63 -39.27 14.00
N ILE A 396 -17.29 -38.37 13.08
CA ILE A 396 -18.26 -37.50 12.40
C ILE A 396 -19.24 -38.33 11.55
N ASP A 397 -18.75 -39.37 10.88
CA ASP A 397 -19.52 -40.11 9.89
C ASP A 397 -20.59 -41.00 10.57
N THR A 398 -20.25 -41.62 11.71
CA THR A 398 -21.21 -42.40 12.51
C THR A 398 -22.21 -41.52 13.24
N THR A 399 -21.79 -40.34 13.69
CA THR A 399 -22.67 -39.35 14.31
C THR A 399 -23.70 -38.81 13.31
N GLU A 400 -23.27 -38.49 12.08
CA GLU A 400 -24.16 -38.05 11.01
C GLU A 400 -25.15 -39.16 10.60
N LYS A 401 -24.70 -40.42 10.54
CA LYS A 401 -25.56 -41.58 10.31
C LYS A 401 -26.64 -41.73 11.37
N LEU A 402 -26.30 -41.56 12.66
CA LEU A 402 -27.27 -41.59 13.76
C LEU A 402 -28.26 -40.42 13.69
N PHE A 403 -27.79 -39.21 13.40
CA PHE A 403 -28.66 -38.03 13.23
C PHE A 403 -29.67 -38.23 12.09
N ASN A 404 -29.21 -38.71 10.92
CA ASN A 404 -30.07 -38.99 9.77
C ASN A 404 -31.09 -40.10 10.07
N TYR A 405 -30.68 -41.13 10.80
CA TYR A 405 -31.56 -42.20 11.25
C TYR A 405 -32.65 -41.69 12.21
N CYS A 406 -32.28 -40.88 13.20
CA CYS A 406 -33.23 -40.24 14.12
C CYS A 406 -34.21 -39.31 13.39
N ARG A 407 -33.72 -38.51 12.45
CA ARG A 407 -34.54 -37.62 11.61
C ARG A 407 -35.56 -38.41 10.79
N THR A 408 -35.17 -39.56 10.24
CA THR A 408 -36.06 -40.45 9.48
C THR A 408 -37.20 -41.04 10.33
N ILE A 409 -36.95 -41.33 11.62
CA ILE A 409 -37.96 -41.87 12.54
C ILE A 409 -39.02 -40.81 12.87
N ILE A 410 -38.60 -39.59 13.18
CA ILE A 410 -39.52 -38.51 13.58
C ILE A 410 -40.29 -37.97 12.37
N ASN A 411 -39.63 -37.66 11.25
CA ASN A 411 -40.25 -37.02 10.08
C ASN A 411 -41.43 -37.80 9.46
N ARG A 412 -41.54 -39.11 9.74
CA ARG A 412 -42.70 -39.91 9.32
C ARG A 412 -44.00 -39.52 10.03
N HIS A 413 -43.92 -38.86 11.18
CA HIS A 413 -45.06 -38.61 12.08
C HIS A 413 -45.11 -37.20 12.67
N MET A 414 -43.97 -36.52 12.84
CA MET A 414 -43.86 -35.13 13.30
C MET A 414 -42.72 -34.42 12.57
N ASP A 415 -42.74 -33.09 12.54
CA ASP A 415 -41.63 -32.31 12.00
C ASP A 415 -40.45 -32.28 12.99
N TYR A 416 -39.30 -32.80 12.56
CA TYR A 416 -38.07 -32.85 13.37
C TYR A 416 -37.55 -31.45 13.75
N GLU A 417 -37.80 -30.44 12.91
CA GLU A 417 -37.31 -29.07 13.14
C GLU A 417 -38.08 -28.37 14.28
N ASN A 418 -39.34 -28.77 14.53
CA ASN A 418 -40.21 -28.13 15.53
C ASN A 418 -40.13 -28.83 16.91
N LYS A 419 -38.94 -28.82 17.52
CA LYS A 419 -38.67 -29.51 18.81
C LYS A 419 -39.37 -28.91 20.04
N HIS A 420 -39.96 -27.72 19.91
CA HIS A 420 -40.84 -27.14 20.94
C HIS A 420 -42.12 -27.95 21.19
N LEU A 421 -42.49 -28.82 20.25
CA LEU A 421 -43.63 -29.75 20.38
C LEU A 421 -43.31 -30.95 21.28
N TRP A 422 -42.05 -31.16 21.66
CA TRP A 422 -41.62 -32.27 22.51
C TRP A 422 -41.93 -31.99 23.98
N SER A 423 -41.99 -33.03 24.81
CA SER A 423 -42.16 -32.86 26.27
C SER A 423 -40.97 -32.08 26.85
N ILE A 424 -41.19 -31.29 27.90
CA ILE A 424 -40.12 -30.49 28.53
C ILE A 424 -38.99 -31.39 29.01
N GLU A 425 -39.32 -32.56 29.56
CA GLU A 425 -38.33 -33.57 29.98
C GLU A 425 -37.49 -34.12 28.81
N ASP A 426 -38.09 -34.33 27.63
CA ASP A 426 -37.36 -34.73 26.42
C ASP A 426 -36.51 -33.58 25.87
N GLN A 427 -37.01 -32.34 25.93
CA GLN A 427 -36.24 -31.16 25.52
C GLN A 427 -35.01 -30.98 26.40
N ASP A 428 -35.16 -31.06 27.72
CA ASP A 428 -34.06 -30.85 28.66
C ASP A 428 -33.01 -31.97 28.54
N LEU A 429 -33.44 -33.23 28.45
CA LEU A 429 -32.52 -34.35 28.23
C LEU A 429 -31.81 -34.25 26.87
N PHE A 430 -32.49 -33.81 25.81
CA PHE A 430 -31.88 -33.59 24.51
C PHE A 430 -30.89 -32.41 24.51
N VAL A 431 -31.16 -31.35 25.28
CA VAL A 431 -30.23 -30.24 25.48
C VAL A 431 -28.95 -30.71 26.16
N ASP A 432 -29.05 -31.54 27.22
CA ASP A 432 -27.87 -32.11 27.88
C ASP A 432 -27.03 -32.95 26.92
N LEU A 433 -27.69 -33.78 26.10
CA LEU A 433 -27.04 -34.60 25.07
C LEU A 433 -26.36 -33.75 23.98
N LEU A 434 -27.00 -32.67 23.54
CA LEU A 434 -26.43 -31.71 22.59
C LEU A 434 -25.23 -30.96 23.19
N ILE A 435 -25.26 -30.62 24.48
CA ILE A 435 -24.14 -29.98 25.16
C ILE A 435 -22.93 -30.92 25.16
N ASP A 436 -23.12 -32.21 25.43
CA ASP A 436 -22.04 -33.20 25.41
C ASP A 436 -21.42 -33.35 24.02
N THR A 437 -22.23 -33.47 22.96
CA THR A 437 -21.70 -33.55 21.59
C THR A 437 -21.04 -32.26 21.13
N TYR A 438 -21.62 -31.10 21.45
CA TYR A 438 -20.98 -29.81 21.21
C TYR A 438 -19.61 -29.70 21.89
N ASN A 439 -19.50 -30.12 23.16
CA ASN A 439 -18.24 -30.11 23.89
C ASN A 439 -17.19 -31.03 23.25
N GLN A 440 -17.58 -32.20 22.76
CA GLN A 440 -16.67 -33.13 22.08
C GLN A 440 -16.17 -32.54 20.74
N VAL A 441 -17.07 -31.96 19.93
CA VAL A 441 -16.69 -31.28 18.68
C VAL A 441 -15.74 -30.12 18.95
N MET A 442 -16.03 -29.28 19.95
CA MET A 442 -15.17 -28.16 20.33
C MET A 442 -13.81 -28.63 20.86
N TYR A 443 -13.74 -29.79 21.51
CA TYR A 443 -12.47 -30.41 21.90
C TYR A 443 -11.65 -30.87 20.69
N SER A 444 -12.28 -31.53 19.70
CA SER A 444 -11.61 -31.91 18.46
C SER A 444 -11.14 -30.69 17.66
N ILE A 445 -11.94 -29.61 17.60
CA ILE A 445 -11.52 -28.34 17.01
C ILE A 445 -10.32 -27.78 17.77
N LYS A 446 -10.32 -27.80 19.11
CA LYS A 446 -9.19 -27.33 19.93
C LYS A 446 -7.90 -28.09 19.64
N GLU A 447 -7.97 -29.41 19.43
CA GLU A 447 -6.80 -30.23 19.09
C GLU A 447 -6.24 -29.86 17.70
N GLN A 448 -7.11 -29.69 16.71
CA GLN A 448 -6.73 -29.21 15.38
C GLN A 448 -6.17 -27.78 15.41
N VAL A 449 -6.72 -26.93 16.28
CA VAL A 449 -6.21 -25.57 16.54
C VAL A 449 -4.81 -25.61 17.18
N ASN A 450 -4.51 -26.61 18.01
CA ASN A 450 -3.15 -26.75 18.56
C ASN A 450 -2.10 -27.05 17.47
N ASN A 451 -2.53 -27.68 16.37
CA ASN A 451 -1.69 -28.04 15.22
C ASN A 451 -1.86 -27.09 14.03
N ILE A 452 -2.20 -25.81 14.26
CA ILE A 452 -2.46 -24.79 13.21
C ILE A 452 -1.37 -24.71 12.12
N PHE A 453 -0.11 -24.97 12.48
CA PHE A 453 1.03 -24.90 11.56
C PHE A 453 1.21 -26.15 10.68
N GLU A 454 0.56 -27.28 11.01
CA GLU A 454 0.73 -28.61 10.37
C GLU A 454 -0.48 -29.05 9.50
N LYS A 455 -1.15 -28.09 8.84
CA LYS A 455 -2.30 -28.32 7.91
C LYS A 455 -3.52 -29.07 8.53
N PRO A 456 -4.19 -28.50 9.53
CA PRO A 456 -5.39 -29.11 10.11
C PRO A 456 -6.60 -29.14 9.13
N SER A 457 -7.44 -30.18 9.21
CA SER A 457 -8.66 -30.36 8.41
C SER A 457 -9.93 -29.95 9.17
N PHE A 458 -10.30 -28.67 9.12
CA PHE A 458 -11.48 -28.17 9.83
C PHE A 458 -12.82 -28.39 9.10
N LYS A 459 -12.81 -28.75 7.82
CA LYS A 459 -14.00 -28.73 6.96
C LYS A 459 -15.15 -29.58 7.52
N ASN A 460 -14.88 -30.84 7.86
CA ASN A 460 -15.92 -31.76 8.33
C ASN A 460 -16.44 -31.36 9.73
N LEU A 461 -15.53 -30.91 10.61
CA LEU A 461 -15.87 -30.45 11.96
C LEU A 461 -16.74 -29.18 11.93
N LEU A 462 -16.42 -28.22 11.05
CA LEU A 462 -17.20 -26.99 10.89
C LEU A 462 -18.58 -27.24 10.27
N MET A 463 -18.66 -28.15 9.29
CA MET A 463 -19.93 -28.54 8.69
C MET A 463 -20.85 -29.18 9.75
N PHE A 464 -20.29 -30.08 10.56
CA PHE A 464 -21.03 -30.72 11.64
C PHE A 464 -21.42 -29.75 12.77
N LEU A 465 -20.52 -28.83 13.15
CA LEU A 465 -20.83 -27.76 14.09
C LEU A 465 -22.00 -26.89 13.58
N GLY A 466 -22.02 -26.56 12.29
CA GLY A 466 -23.13 -25.81 11.68
C GLY A 466 -24.47 -26.55 11.75
N ILE A 467 -24.47 -27.88 11.68
CA ILE A 467 -25.68 -28.70 11.87
C ILE A 467 -26.17 -28.61 13.33
N LEU A 468 -25.26 -28.59 14.30
CA LEU A 468 -25.59 -28.46 15.73
C LEU A 468 -26.11 -27.06 16.09
N GLU A 469 -25.48 -26.00 15.56
CA GLU A 469 -25.86 -24.61 15.83
C GLU A 469 -27.19 -24.20 15.18
N GLN A 470 -27.62 -24.90 14.12
CA GLN A 470 -28.92 -24.68 13.47
C GLN A 470 -30.10 -25.32 14.22
N ASP A 471 -29.85 -26.13 15.24
CA ASP A 471 -30.89 -26.83 16.00
C ASP A 471 -31.76 -25.84 16.81
N ALA A 472 -33.09 -26.01 16.76
CA ALA A 472 -34.04 -25.14 17.46
C ALA A 472 -33.83 -25.07 18.98
N LEU A 473 -33.22 -26.10 19.58
CA LEU A 473 -32.92 -26.14 21.02
C LEU A 473 -31.55 -25.55 21.38
N PHE A 474 -30.72 -25.16 20.39
CA PHE A 474 -29.40 -24.58 20.64
C PHE A 474 -29.47 -23.21 21.35
N THR A 475 -30.57 -22.46 21.19
CA THR A 475 -30.79 -21.20 21.92
C THR A 475 -30.73 -21.37 23.44
N LYS A 476 -31.23 -22.51 23.98
CA LYS A 476 -31.11 -22.83 25.42
C LYS A 476 -29.65 -23.07 25.85
N ILE A 477 -28.79 -23.52 24.93
CA ILE A 477 -27.36 -23.73 25.17
C ILE A 477 -26.62 -22.39 25.20
N GLU A 478 -26.98 -21.45 24.32
CA GLU A 478 -26.39 -20.11 24.31
C GLU A 478 -26.62 -19.35 25.63
N GLU A 479 -27.82 -19.50 26.23
CA GLU A 479 -28.16 -18.94 27.54
C GLU A 479 -27.25 -19.43 28.67
N THR A 480 -26.71 -20.66 28.56
CA THR A 480 -25.80 -21.25 29.56
C THR A 480 -24.36 -20.71 29.52
N ASN A 481 -24.03 -19.81 28.57
CA ASN A 481 -22.70 -19.22 28.34
C ASN A 481 -21.56 -20.24 28.07
N ILE A 482 -21.87 -21.50 27.74
CA ILE A 482 -20.87 -22.52 27.36
C ILE A 482 -20.07 -22.11 26.11
N PRO A 483 -20.68 -21.56 25.03
CA PRO A 483 -19.95 -21.11 23.85
C PRO A 483 -18.84 -20.10 24.17
N LYS A 484 -19.15 -19.05 24.95
CA LYS A 484 -18.17 -18.03 25.38
C LYS A 484 -16.98 -18.61 26.17
N LYS A 485 -17.22 -19.65 26.98
CA LYS A 485 -16.14 -20.35 27.69
C LYS A 485 -15.21 -21.07 26.72
N TRP A 486 -15.75 -21.62 25.64
CA TRP A 486 -14.95 -22.26 24.58
C TRP A 486 -14.20 -21.25 23.72
N GLU A 487 -14.79 -20.10 23.40
CA GLU A 487 -14.10 -18.99 22.73
C GLU A 487 -12.80 -18.64 23.45
N SER A 488 -12.87 -18.40 24.77
CA SER A 488 -11.68 -18.11 25.59
C SER A 488 -10.68 -19.27 25.66
N LYS A 489 -11.15 -20.53 25.67
CA LYS A 489 -10.26 -21.70 25.64
C LYS A 489 -9.54 -21.85 24.30
N LEU A 490 -10.23 -21.60 23.18
CA LEU A 490 -9.67 -21.67 21.83
C LEU A 490 -8.65 -20.55 21.62
N GLU A 491 -8.96 -19.33 22.03
CA GLU A 491 -8.03 -18.20 22.01
C GLU A 491 -6.75 -18.52 22.81
N LYS A 492 -6.88 -19.04 24.03
CA LYS A 492 -5.74 -19.50 24.83
C LYS A 492 -4.95 -20.62 24.16
N THR A 493 -5.60 -21.48 23.38
CA THR A 493 -4.94 -22.59 22.67
C THR A 493 -4.15 -22.07 21.48
N VAL A 494 -4.68 -21.11 20.71
CA VAL A 494 -3.93 -20.41 19.66
C VAL A 494 -2.71 -19.73 20.23
N LEU A 495 -2.85 -19.01 21.35
CA LEU A 495 -1.71 -18.36 22.02
C LEU A 495 -0.64 -19.38 22.45
N LYS A 496 -1.02 -20.55 22.95
CA LYS A 496 -0.08 -21.63 23.29
C LYS A 496 0.62 -22.20 22.08
N ALA A 497 -0.10 -22.48 21.00
CA ALA A 497 0.48 -22.99 19.75
C ALA A 497 1.44 -21.97 19.13
N ALA A 498 1.07 -20.69 19.11
CA ALA A 498 1.91 -19.58 18.66
C ALA A 498 3.18 -19.47 19.49
N ASN A 499 3.10 -19.59 20.82
CA ASN A 499 4.26 -19.58 21.71
C ASN A 499 5.21 -20.76 21.44
N LYS A 500 4.67 -21.97 21.24
CA LYS A 500 5.47 -23.15 20.93
C LYS A 500 6.24 -22.96 19.61
N ARG A 501 5.56 -22.43 18.58
CA ARG A 501 6.20 -22.11 17.30
C ARG A 501 7.23 -20.99 17.42
N TYR A 502 6.95 -19.96 18.20
CA TYR A 502 7.89 -18.87 18.45
C TYR A 502 9.19 -19.38 19.08
N THR A 503 9.10 -20.26 20.08
CA THR A 503 10.28 -20.89 20.68
C THR A 503 11.09 -21.70 19.66
N SER A 504 10.44 -22.38 18.72
CA SER A 504 11.14 -23.14 17.68
C SER A 504 11.97 -22.28 16.71
N TYR A 505 11.67 -20.97 16.57
CA TYR A 505 12.52 -20.08 15.78
C TYR A 505 13.91 -19.88 16.39
N PHE A 506 14.04 -20.02 17.72
CA PHE A 506 15.32 -19.87 18.41
C PHE A 506 16.09 -21.18 18.55
N ASP A 507 15.48 -22.32 18.26
CA ASP A 507 16.19 -23.61 18.25
C ASP A 507 17.25 -23.66 17.14
N GLU A 508 17.09 -22.85 16.08
CA GLU A 508 18.04 -22.73 14.97
C GLU A 508 19.22 -21.76 15.25
N LEU A 509 19.21 -21.04 16.39
CA LEU A 509 20.30 -20.16 16.78
C LEU A 509 21.44 -20.95 17.43
N PRO A 510 22.68 -20.85 16.92
CA PRO A 510 23.84 -21.42 17.59
C PRO A 510 24.00 -20.80 18.99
N ARG A 511 24.17 -21.66 20.02
CA ARG A 511 24.48 -21.20 21.39
C ARG A 511 25.95 -20.81 21.58
N ASP A 512 26.76 -21.02 20.56
CA ASP A 512 28.19 -20.69 20.52
C ASP A 512 28.42 -19.26 19.99
N ASN A 513 29.66 -18.76 20.09
CA ASN A 513 30.07 -17.44 19.59
C ASN A 513 29.96 -17.28 18.06
N THR A 514 29.44 -18.28 17.32
CA THR A 514 29.26 -18.29 15.87
C THR A 514 27.96 -17.64 15.39
N SER A 515 27.15 -17.07 16.28
CA SER A 515 25.94 -16.32 15.94
C SER A 515 26.26 -15.15 14.99
N ASN A 516 25.82 -15.32 13.74
CA ASN A 516 25.93 -14.35 12.65
C ASN A 516 24.56 -13.67 12.37
N ILE A 517 24.61 -12.50 11.75
CA ILE A 517 23.47 -11.70 11.26
C ILE A 517 22.52 -12.50 10.37
N LEU A 518 23.07 -13.41 9.55
CA LEU A 518 22.27 -14.29 8.68
C LEU A 518 21.23 -15.11 9.45
N HIS A 519 21.51 -15.48 10.70
CA HIS A 519 20.55 -16.22 11.53
C HIS A 519 19.35 -15.35 11.92
N ILE A 520 19.56 -14.05 12.18
CA ILE A 520 18.44 -13.12 12.44
C ILE A 520 17.61 -12.93 11.17
N LEU A 521 18.25 -12.77 10.01
CA LEU A 521 17.54 -12.64 8.74
C LEU A 521 16.68 -13.87 8.45
N ASN A 522 17.22 -15.08 8.63
CA ASN A 522 16.45 -16.33 8.50
C ASN A 522 15.25 -16.39 9.45
N ILE A 523 15.41 -15.92 10.70
CA ILE A 523 14.30 -15.85 11.67
C ILE A 523 13.25 -14.83 11.20
N CYS A 524 13.67 -13.68 10.68
CA CYS A 524 12.74 -12.68 10.13
C CYS A 524 11.95 -13.27 8.96
N ASP A 525 12.62 -13.92 8.02
CA ASP A 525 12.00 -14.50 6.82
C ASP A 525 11.03 -15.63 7.18
N THR A 526 11.43 -16.55 8.06
CA THR A 526 10.57 -17.66 8.52
C THR A 526 9.34 -17.15 9.28
N LEU A 527 9.50 -16.12 10.12
CA LEU A 527 8.40 -15.47 10.84
C LEU A 527 7.41 -14.82 9.85
N VAL A 528 7.92 -14.05 8.89
CA VAL A 528 7.11 -13.39 7.87
C VAL A 528 6.40 -14.41 6.98
N ASP A 529 7.07 -15.49 6.59
CA ASP A 529 6.50 -16.59 5.81
C ASP A 529 5.38 -17.32 6.55
N ASP A 530 5.56 -17.60 7.84
CA ASP A 530 4.54 -18.24 8.66
C ASP A 530 3.30 -17.34 8.79
N ILE A 531 3.48 -16.03 8.96
CA ILE A 531 2.37 -15.06 8.95
C ILE A 531 1.67 -15.05 7.58
N LYS A 532 2.42 -14.96 6.47
CA LYS A 532 1.87 -14.98 5.10
C LYS A 532 1.11 -16.29 4.81
N LYS A 533 1.63 -17.44 5.25
CA LYS A 533 0.97 -18.75 5.12
C LYS A 533 -0.34 -18.80 5.91
N LEU A 534 -0.36 -18.27 7.13
CA LEU A 534 -1.57 -18.23 7.95
C LEU A 534 -2.62 -17.26 7.39
N GLN A 535 -2.20 -16.09 6.89
CA GLN A 535 -3.10 -15.13 6.25
C GLN A 535 -3.74 -15.68 4.97
N LYS A 536 -2.97 -16.41 4.14
CA LYS A 536 -3.50 -17.08 2.94
C LYS A 536 -4.52 -18.17 3.28
N ARG A 537 -4.30 -18.90 4.37
CA ARG A 537 -5.19 -20.00 4.81
C ARG A 537 -6.45 -19.49 5.50
N TYR A 538 -6.33 -18.50 6.38
CA TYR A 538 -7.43 -17.99 7.20
C TYR A 538 -7.73 -16.54 6.83
N LYS A 539 -8.36 -16.34 5.65
CA LYS A 539 -8.79 -15.00 5.20
C LYS A 539 -9.91 -14.42 6.08
N ASN A 540 -10.79 -15.30 6.55
CA ASN A 540 -11.90 -14.96 7.45
C ASN A 540 -11.59 -15.47 8.86
N PRO A 541 -12.14 -14.82 9.90
CA PRO A 541 -12.05 -15.32 11.27
C PRO A 541 -12.60 -16.75 11.35
N LEU A 542 -11.85 -17.66 11.96
CA LEU A 542 -12.31 -19.00 12.26
C LEU A 542 -13.48 -18.89 13.26
N LEU A 543 -14.60 -19.56 12.98
CA LEU A 543 -15.83 -19.47 13.79
C LEU A 543 -16.40 -18.03 13.93
N GLY A 544 -16.02 -17.10 13.04
CA GLY A 544 -16.50 -15.71 13.06
C GLY A 544 -15.84 -14.79 14.10
N PHE A 545 -15.28 -15.32 15.19
CA PHE A 545 -14.62 -14.53 16.24
C PHE A 545 -13.09 -14.67 16.27
N LEU A 546 -12.53 -15.81 15.86
CA LEU A 546 -11.10 -16.11 16.05
C LEU A 546 -10.28 -15.75 14.82
N ASN A 547 -9.71 -14.55 14.80
CA ASN A 547 -8.76 -14.17 13.76
C ASN A 547 -7.36 -14.75 14.05
N VAL A 548 -7.15 -16.01 13.66
CA VAL A 548 -5.91 -16.76 13.89
C VAL A 548 -4.69 -16.00 13.38
N ALA A 549 -4.72 -15.51 12.14
CA ALA A 549 -3.59 -14.81 11.54
C ALA A 549 -3.23 -13.54 12.33
N LYS A 550 -4.24 -12.76 12.73
CA LYS A 550 -4.04 -11.52 13.50
C LYS A 550 -3.49 -11.80 14.89
N VAL A 551 -4.08 -12.76 15.62
CA VAL A 551 -3.64 -13.10 16.98
C VAL A 551 -2.21 -13.61 16.98
N VAL A 552 -1.86 -14.55 16.08
CA VAL A 552 -0.51 -15.09 15.96
C VAL A 552 0.48 -13.99 15.61
N ALA A 553 0.21 -13.19 14.58
CA ALA A 553 1.09 -12.11 14.15
C ALA A 553 1.32 -11.07 15.27
N SER A 554 0.28 -10.67 16.01
CA SER A 554 0.44 -9.69 17.11
C SER A 554 1.37 -10.19 18.21
N LEU A 555 1.30 -11.48 18.52
CA LEU A 555 2.08 -12.10 19.58
C LEU A 555 3.53 -12.32 19.16
N THR A 556 3.74 -12.90 17.98
CA THR A 556 5.09 -13.24 17.51
C THR A 556 5.91 -12.00 17.20
N THR A 557 5.34 -11.02 16.49
CA THR A 557 6.04 -9.76 16.17
C THR A 557 6.30 -8.92 17.42
N GLY A 558 5.35 -8.85 18.36
CA GLY A 558 5.52 -8.11 19.61
C GLY A 558 6.59 -8.72 20.53
N ARG A 559 6.68 -10.05 20.62
CA ARG A 559 7.75 -10.72 21.38
C ARG A 559 9.10 -10.62 20.68
N PHE A 560 9.12 -10.81 19.36
CA PHE A 560 10.33 -10.70 18.57
C PHE A 560 10.96 -9.32 18.70
N ALA A 561 10.16 -8.24 18.75
CA ALA A 561 10.66 -6.89 18.97
C ALA A 561 11.53 -6.78 20.23
N LYS A 562 11.11 -7.41 21.32
CA LYS A 562 11.83 -7.38 22.61
C LYS A 562 13.08 -8.25 22.62
N ASP A 563 12.99 -9.44 22.04
CA ASP A 563 14.11 -10.38 22.03
C ASP A 563 15.19 -9.96 21.01
N CYS A 564 14.79 -9.36 19.88
CA CYS A 564 15.69 -8.94 18.80
C CYS A 564 16.75 -7.94 19.27
N GLU A 565 16.37 -6.94 20.08
CA GLU A 565 17.32 -5.97 20.63
C GLU A 565 18.45 -6.67 21.42
N THR A 566 18.07 -7.62 22.28
CA THR A 566 19.02 -8.37 23.11
C THR A 566 19.94 -9.24 22.26
N ILE A 567 19.42 -9.88 21.23
CA ILE A 567 20.18 -10.72 20.30
C ILE A 567 21.17 -9.86 19.50
N LEU A 568 20.75 -8.70 19.00
CA LEU A 568 21.61 -7.78 18.25
C LEU A 568 22.75 -7.23 19.12
N ILE A 569 22.48 -6.90 20.39
CA ILE A 569 23.52 -6.48 21.34
C ILE A 569 24.54 -7.62 21.56
N HIS A 570 24.07 -8.87 21.68
CA HIS A 570 24.94 -10.03 21.85
C HIS A 570 25.81 -10.27 20.61
N ILE A 571 25.24 -10.21 19.40
CA ILE A 571 25.98 -10.34 18.15
C ILE A 571 27.03 -9.23 18.04
N HIS A 572 26.66 -7.98 18.31
CA HIS A 572 27.61 -6.87 18.30
C HIS A 572 28.77 -7.08 19.30
N GLY A 573 28.47 -7.65 20.47
CA GLY A 573 29.48 -8.07 21.44
C GLY A 573 30.44 -9.14 20.91
N ASN A 574 29.94 -10.15 20.20
CA ASN A 574 30.75 -11.22 19.62
C ASN A 574 31.70 -10.73 18.53
N TYR A 575 31.22 -9.84 17.65
CA TYR A 575 32.06 -9.20 16.62
C TYR A 575 33.16 -8.35 17.25
N ARG A 576 32.84 -7.61 18.30
CA ARG A 576 33.83 -6.81 19.05
C ARG A 576 34.89 -7.66 19.75
N GLN A 577 34.55 -8.85 20.23
CA GLN A 577 35.53 -9.79 20.81
C GLN A 577 36.48 -10.39 19.76
N ARG A 578 36.08 -10.40 18.49
CA ARG A 578 36.86 -10.93 17.36
C ARG A 578 37.65 -9.85 16.60
N ASP A 579 37.56 -8.58 17.04
CA ASP A 579 38.08 -7.41 16.31
C ASP A 579 37.54 -7.26 14.86
N GLU A 580 36.36 -7.82 14.60
CA GLU A 580 35.68 -7.71 13.31
C GLU A 580 34.56 -6.66 13.37
N LYS A 581 34.36 -5.91 12.29
CA LYS A 581 33.21 -5.00 12.14
C LYS A 581 32.14 -5.66 11.29
N ILE A 582 30.89 -5.50 11.71
CA ILE A 582 29.72 -5.86 10.91
C ILE A 582 29.70 -4.96 9.66
N PRO A 583 29.60 -5.54 8.43
CA PRO A 583 29.38 -4.75 7.23
C PRO A 583 28.08 -3.94 7.33
N TYR A 584 28.12 -2.66 6.96
CA TYR A 584 26.93 -1.81 6.95
C TYR A 584 25.83 -2.36 6.02
N SER A 585 26.20 -3.12 4.97
CA SER A 585 25.26 -3.75 4.05
C SER A 585 24.31 -4.69 4.81
N ASP A 586 24.89 -5.57 5.63
CA ASP A 586 24.15 -6.53 6.43
C ASP A 586 23.31 -5.82 7.50
N GLY A 587 23.86 -4.76 8.11
CA GLY A 587 23.12 -3.92 9.05
C GLY A 587 21.87 -3.25 8.44
N LEU A 588 22.00 -2.71 7.23
CA LEU A 588 20.88 -2.08 6.51
C LEU A 588 19.87 -3.10 5.97
N GLU A 589 20.29 -4.34 5.70
CA GLU A 589 19.39 -5.44 5.33
C GLU A 589 18.55 -5.88 6.52
N ILE A 590 19.15 -6.06 7.70
CA ILE A 590 18.40 -6.33 8.94
C ILE A 590 17.39 -5.21 9.21
N TYR A 591 17.80 -3.94 9.05
CA TYR A 591 16.90 -2.81 9.22
C TYR A 591 15.63 -2.96 8.36
N LYS A 592 15.77 -3.35 7.08
CA LYS A 592 14.62 -3.54 6.17
C LYS A 592 13.70 -4.66 6.65
N SER A 593 14.26 -5.81 7.03
CA SER A 593 13.45 -6.94 7.52
C SER A 593 12.73 -6.60 8.83
N LEU A 594 13.38 -5.87 9.74
CA LEU A 594 12.76 -5.40 10.97
C LEU A 594 11.70 -4.32 10.73
N ASN A 595 11.88 -3.47 9.72
CA ASN A 595 10.86 -2.51 9.31
C ASN A 595 9.61 -3.21 8.76
N GLU A 596 9.76 -4.26 7.93
CA GLU A 596 8.63 -5.09 7.48
C GLU A 596 7.89 -5.72 8.68
N ILE A 597 8.63 -6.25 9.67
CA ILE A 597 8.04 -6.82 10.90
C ILE A 597 7.31 -5.76 11.72
N ARG A 598 7.87 -4.55 11.85
CA ARG A 598 7.21 -3.42 12.54
C ARG A 598 5.93 -2.99 11.83
N ASP A 599 5.94 -2.91 10.50
CA ASP A 599 4.75 -2.57 9.72
C ASP A 599 3.64 -3.62 9.92
N ILE A 600 4.00 -4.91 9.92
CA ILE A 600 3.07 -6.00 10.26
C ILE A 600 2.54 -5.82 11.69
N PHE A 601 3.40 -5.52 12.67
CA PHE A 601 3.00 -5.30 14.06
C PHE A 601 2.01 -4.13 14.19
N LEU A 602 2.25 -3.00 13.53
CA LEU A 602 1.38 -1.82 13.58
C LEU A 602 0.01 -2.07 12.92
N GLN A 603 -0.04 -2.86 11.85
CA GLN A 603 -1.31 -3.22 11.19
C GLN A 603 -2.17 -4.15 12.04
N VAL A 604 -1.52 -5.04 12.79
CA VAL A 604 -2.17 -6.16 13.48
C VAL A 604 -2.53 -5.82 14.93
N SER A 605 -1.78 -4.93 15.58
CA SER A 605 -1.95 -4.63 17.00
C SER A 605 -3.11 -3.69 17.31
N SER A 606 -3.55 -3.66 18.57
CA SER A 606 -4.60 -2.75 19.05
C SER A 606 -4.13 -1.28 18.98
N LYS A 607 -5.02 -0.36 18.62
CA LYS A 607 -4.71 1.08 18.50
C LYS A 607 -4.00 1.59 19.76
N GLY A 608 -2.72 1.97 19.63
CA GLY A 608 -1.91 2.56 20.70
C GLY A 608 -0.76 1.69 21.25
N SER A 609 -0.59 0.44 20.80
CA SER A 609 0.57 -0.38 21.16
C SER A 609 1.85 0.14 20.50
N LYS A 610 2.89 0.40 21.30
CA LYS A 610 4.21 0.83 20.81
C LYS A 610 5.10 -0.38 20.55
N PHE A 611 5.88 -0.31 19.48
CA PHE A 611 6.98 -1.23 19.22
C PHE A 611 8.13 -0.87 20.17
N GLU A 612 8.56 -1.81 21.02
CA GLU A 612 9.46 -1.52 22.16
C GLU A 612 10.90 -1.20 21.72
N PHE A 613 11.34 -1.73 20.57
CA PHE A 613 12.70 -1.56 20.06
C PHE A 613 12.86 -0.31 19.17
N ASP A 614 13.78 0.58 19.53
CA ASP A 614 14.15 1.75 18.72
C ASP A 614 15.15 1.35 17.62
N ILE A 615 14.60 0.82 16.53
CA ILE A 615 15.36 0.31 15.38
C ILE A 615 16.28 1.40 14.83
N GLU A 616 15.75 2.60 14.59
CA GLU A 616 16.47 3.69 13.94
C GLU A 616 17.67 4.15 14.77
N LYS A 617 17.55 4.24 16.09
CA LYS A 617 18.68 4.61 16.95
C LYS A 617 19.82 3.58 16.90
N PHE A 618 19.51 2.29 16.85
CA PHE A 618 20.52 1.23 16.79
C PHE A 618 21.23 1.20 15.44
N PHE A 619 20.48 1.31 14.34
CA PHE A 619 21.03 1.14 13.00
C PHE A 619 21.61 2.42 12.37
N PHE A 620 21.41 3.59 12.99
CA PHE A 620 21.84 4.87 12.43
C PHE A 620 23.35 4.94 12.13
N ASN A 621 24.20 4.37 12.99
CA ASN A 621 25.65 4.38 12.77
C ASN A 621 26.04 3.65 11.47
N TYR A 622 25.35 2.56 11.10
CA TYR A 622 25.61 1.84 9.86
C TYR A 622 25.16 2.65 8.63
N LEU A 623 24.06 3.39 8.75
CA LEU A 623 23.62 4.32 7.71
C LEU A 623 24.61 5.48 7.56
N GLU A 624 25.08 6.05 8.66
CA GLU A 624 26.06 7.14 8.66
C GLU A 624 27.39 6.69 8.02
N ASP A 625 27.90 5.51 8.40
CA ASP A 625 29.11 4.92 7.80
C ASP A 625 28.95 4.68 6.28
N TRP A 626 27.80 4.18 5.84
CA TRP A 626 27.51 3.98 4.40
C TRP A 626 27.52 5.29 3.62
N VAL A 627 26.92 6.36 4.18
CA VAL A 627 26.90 7.66 3.52
C VAL A 627 28.28 8.32 3.55
N LEU A 628 29.06 8.19 4.63
CA LEU A 628 30.42 8.74 4.68
C LEU A 628 31.34 8.09 3.65
N GLU A 629 31.25 6.76 3.46
CA GLU A 629 32.02 6.06 2.42
C GLU A 629 31.58 6.46 1.00
N SER A 630 30.35 6.99 0.84
CA SER A 630 29.89 7.48 -0.46
C SER A 630 30.69 8.68 -0.96
N ASP A 631 31.32 9.47 -0.07
CA ASP A 631 32.18 10.60 -0.44
C ASP A 631 33.38 10.15 -1.27
N GLU A 632 34.15 9.20 -0.74
CA GLU A 632 35.32 8.66 -1.42
C GLU A 632 34.95 7.95 -2.73
N LYS A 633 33.85 7.19 -2.71
CA LYS A 633 33.38 6.46 -3.89
C LYS A 633 32.96 7.41 -5.01
N ILE A 634 32.13 8.41 -4.72
CA ILE A 634 31.68 9.40 -5.71
C ILE A 634 32.87 10.17 -6.27
N LEU A 635 33.81 10.60 -5.43
CA LEU A 635 34.99 11.34 -5.86
C LEU A 635 35.90 10.48 -6.76
N ASN A 636 36.07 9.19 -6.44
CA ASN A 636 36.81 8.25 -7.29
C ASN A 636 36.12 8.00 -8.63
N ILE A 637 34.79 7.91 -8.65
CA ILE A 637 34.01 7.79 -9.89
C ILE A 637 34.22 9.02 -10.77
N VAL A 638 34.16 10.23 -10.21
CA VAL A 638 34.41 11.47 -10.97
C VAL A 638 35.83 11.48 -11.54
N LYS A 639 36.84 11.06 -10.77
CA LYS A 639 38.23 10.93 -11.24
C LYS A 639 38.37 9.93 -12.39
N GLU A 640 37.74 8.77 -12.29
CA GLU A 640 37.79 7.73 -13.33
C GLU A 640 37.03 8.17 -14.59
N ALA A 641 35.89 8.85 -14.44
CA ALA A 641 35.15 9.42 -15.55
C ALA A 641 35.98 10.48 -16.29
N LEU A 642 36.66 11.38 -15.57
CA LEU A 642 37.55 12.39 -16.17
C LEU A 642 38.74 11.78 -16.93
N LYS A 643 39.30 10.66 -16.45
CA LYS A 643 40.42 9.98 -17.13
C LYS A 643 40.02 9.27 -18.41
N ARG A 644 38.77 8.78 -18.48
CA ARG A 644 38.23 8.05 -19.64
C ARG A 644 37.49 8.96 -20.61
N ASP A 645 37.39 10.25 -20.32
CA ASP A 645 36.65 11.19 -21.15
C ASP A 645 37.43 11.51 -22.43
N ASP A 646 36.83 11.18 -23.57
CA ASP A 646 37.36 11.47 -24.91
C ASP A 646 36.87 12.83 -25.44
N TYR A 647 36.02 13.56 -24.69
CA TYR A 647 35.49 14.88 -25.08
C TYR A 647 34.85 14.90 -26.48
N LYS A 648 34.09 13.86 -26.81
CA LYS A 648 33.29 13.75 -28.05
C LYS A 648 31.80 13.91 -27.75
N PRO A 649 31.00 14.49 -28.66
CA PRO A 649 29.57 14.66 -28.45
C PRO A 649 28.86 13.31 -28.57
N ILE A 650 27.76 13.15 -27.82
CA ILE A 650 26.91 11.95 -27.91
C ILE A 650 25.69 12.26 -28.75
N ASN A 651 25.61 11.71 -29.97
CA ASN A 651 24.44 11.80 -30.85
C ASN A 651 23.90 13.25 -31.02
N GLU A 652 22.84 13.60 -30.27
CA GLU A 652 22.10 14.89 -30.27
C GLU A 652 22.53 15.83 -29.12
N GLU A 653 23.17 15.32 -28.07
CA GLU A 653 23.64 16.12 -26.93
C GLU A 653 25.12 16.49 -27.15
N MET A 654 25.42 17.79 -27.20
CA MET A 654 26.78 18.32 -27.43
C MET A 654 27.71 18.21 -26.20
N HIS A 655 27.51 17.21 -25.35
CA HIS A 655 28.35 16.93 -24.18
C HIS A 655 28.85 15.48 -24.19
N SER A 656 29.91 15.20 -23.44
CA SER A 656 30.55 13.88 -23.39
C SER A 656 29.81 12.89 -22.49
N GLN A 657 30.15 11.60 -22.65
CA GLN A 657 29.55 10.49 -21.92
C GLN A 657 29.88 10.49 -20.42
N ALA A 658 31.00 11.09 -20.03
CA ALA A 658 31.46 11.13 -18.64
C ALA A 658 30.39 11.69 -17.67
N ILE A 659 29.58 12.64 -18.13
CA ILE A 659 28.53 13.26 -17.29
C ILE A 659 27.37 12.29 -17.05
N LEU A 660 26.95 11.56 -18.07
CA LEU A 660 25.88 10.57 -17.93
C LEU A 660 26.31 9.46 -16.97
N ASP A 661 27.56 9.01 -17.05
CA ASP A 661 28.12 7.98 -16.17
C ASP A 661 28.14 8.46 -14.71
N ILE A 662 28.62 9.68 -14.46
CA ILE A 662 28.63 10.29 -13.11
C ILE A 662 27.21 10.34 -12.54
N PHE A 663 26.23 10.88 -13.28
CA PHE A 663 24.87 11.03 -12.77
C PHE A 663 24.07 9.73 -12.69
N THR A 664 24.39 8.73 -13.51
CA THR A 664 23.77 7.40 -13.41
C THR A 664 24.10 6.76 -12.08
N ILE A 665 25.36 6.86 -11.65
CA ILE A 665 25.80 6.30 -10.37
C ILE A 665 25.26 7.12 -9.19
N ILE A 666 25.31 8.45 -9.27
CA ILE A 666 24.70 9.32 -8.24
C ILE A 666 23.20 8.99 -8.06
N LYS A 667 22.45 8.79 -9.15
CA LYS A 667 21.05 8.36 -9.09
C LYS A 667 20.90 7.02 -8.39
N GLN A 668 21.79 6.06 -8.62
CA GLN A 668 21.75 4.76 -7.95
C GLN A 668 21.92 4.87 -6.42
N TYR A 669 22.84 5.73 -5.94
CA TYR A 669 23.00 6.00 -4.51
C TYR A 669 21.72 6.59 -3.90
N LEU A 670 21.15 7.58 -4.57
CA LEU A 670 19.90 8.21 -4.15
C LEU A 670 18.71 7.23 -4.13
N ILE A 671 18.57 6.40 -5.16
CA ILE A 671 17.54 5.34 -5.21
C ILE A 671 17.76 4.32 -4.08
N THR A 672 19.01 3.99 -3.76
CA THR A 672 19.33 3.06 -2.67
C THR A 672 18.91 3.63 -1.33
N LEU A 673 19.22 4.90 -1.05
CA LEU A 673 18.79 5.58 0.18
C LEU A 673 17.25 5.64 0.29
N LYS A 674 16.56 5.94 -0.82
CA LYS A 674 15.09 5.93 -0.88
C LYS A 674 14.49 4.53 -0.65
N LYS A 675 15.12 3.47 -1.17
CA LYS A 675 14.70 2.07 -0.99
C LYS A 675 14.86 1.56 0.45
N ILE A 676 15.69 2.19 1.27
CA ILE A 676 15.83 1.82 2.69
C ILE A 676 14.55 2.14 3.47
N ASN A 677 13.75 3.15 3.04
CA ASN A 677 12.51 3.56 3.71
C ASN A 677 12.71 3.84 5.21
N TRP A 678 13.63 4.77 5.50
CA TRP A 678 13.97 5.17 6.86
C TRP A 678 12.84 5.97 7.50
N GLN A 679 12.33 5.58 8.67
CA GLN A 679 11.17 6.25 9.28
C GLN A 679 11.53 7.51 10.09
N ASN A 680 12.77 7.65 10.56
CA ASN A 680 13.19 8.84 11.30
C ASN A 680 13.60 9.96 10.34
N ASP A 681 12.69 10.91 10.12
CA ASP A 681 12.86 12.04 9.20
C ASP A 681 14.13 12.86 9.44
N TYR A 682 14.54 13.07 10.70
CA TYR A 682 15.74 13.83 11.04
C TYR A 682 17.02 13.14 10.59
N GLN A 683 17.14 11.86 10.94
CA GLN A 683 18.30 11.04 10.58
C GLN A 683 18.40 10.85 9.07
N LEU A 684 17.25 10.66 8.40
CA LEU A 684 17.17 10.56 6.95
C LEU A 684 17.59 11.89 6.29
N ALA A 685 17.11 13.03 6.80
CA ALA A 685 17.52 14.34 6.30
C ALA A 685 19.02 14.59 6.47
N LYS A 686 19.62 14.16 7.59
CA LYS A 686 21.06 14.20 7.82
C LYS A 686 21.81 13.32 6.81
N ALA A 687 21.35 12.09 6.58
CA ALA A 687 21.93 11.18 5.59
C ALA A 687 21.87 11.76 4.16
N TYR A 688 20.74 12.34 3.75
CA TYR A 688 20.66 13.04 2.46
C TYR A 688 21.61 14.23 2.38
N THR A 689 21.74 15.01 3.46
CA THR A 689 22.63 16.18 3.48
C THR A 689 24.10 15.80 3.28
N ILE A 690 24.56 14.72 3.93
CA ILE A 690 25.93 14.21 3.75
C ILE A 690 26.11 13.67 2.32
N LEU A 691 25.14 12.93 1.78
CA LEU A 691 25.23 12.44 0.39
C LEU A 691 25.26 13.59 -0.63
N LEU A 692 24.45 14.63 -0.43
CA LEU A 692 24.47 15.85 -1.24
C LEU A 692 25.82 16.58 -1.10
N GLN A 693 26.44 16.54 0.08
CA GLN A 693 27.77 17.10 0.30
C GLN A 693 28.80 16.40 -0.56
N SER A 694 28.74 15.08 -0.64
CA SER A 694 29.62 14.28 -1.50
C SER A 694 29.42 14.57 -2.99
N ILE A 695 28.17 14.70 -3.43
CA ILE A 695 27.85 15.09 -4.81
C ILE A 695 28.40 16.50 -5.10
N SER A 696 28.23 17.44 -4.17
CA SER A 696 28.75 18.79 -4.29
C SER A 696 30.28 18.78 -4.39
N ASN A 697 30.99 18.05 -3.52
CA ASN A 697 32.44 17.94 -3.57
C ASN A 697 32.92 17.36 -4.91
N GLY A 698 32.23 16.33 -5.41
CA GLY A 698 32.50 15.76 -6.74
C GLY A 698 32.30 16.79 -7.87
N ALA A 699 31.23 17.58 -7.82
CA ALA A 699 30.96 18.63 -8.80
C ALA A 699 31.98 19.78 -8.76
N LEU A 700 32.41 20.18 -7.56
CA LEU A 700 33.49 21.17 -7.37
C LEU A 700 34.80 20.68 -8.00
N PHE A 701 35.21 19.47 -7.67
CA PHE A 701 36.40 18.85 -8.23
C PHE A 701 36.33 18.75 -9.76
N TYR A 702 35.19 18.31 -10.31
CA TYR A 702 34.97 18.27 -11.75
C TYR A 702 35.11 19.67 -12.39
N SER A 703 34.46 20.68 -11.80
CA SER A 703 34.51 22.06 -12.31
C SER A 703 35.93 22.63 -12.35
N GLU A 704 36.74 22.35 -11.33
CA GLU A 704 38.13 22.80 -11.24
C GLU A 704 39.00 22.11 -12.30
N GLN A 705 38.89 20.78 -12.45
CA GLN A 705 39.69 20.04 -13.44
C GLN A 705 39.37 20.45 -14.88
N ILE A 706 38.08 20.61 -15.21
CA ILE A 706 37.68 21.07 -16.55
C ILE A 706 38.13 22.51 -16.79
N THR A 707 38.00 23.41 -15.80
CA THR A 707 38.48 24.80 -15.95
C THR A 707 39.98 24.85 -16.16
N ASN A 708 40.76 24.04 -15.44
CA ASN A 708 42.21 23.95 -15.63
C ASN A 708 42.59 23.40 -17.01
N LYS A 709 41.86 22.40 -17.51
CA LYS A 709 42.02 21.91 -18.89
C LYS A 709 41.70 23.02 -19.90
N LEU A 710 40.59 23.74 -19.73
CA LEU A 710 40.20 24.84 -20.62
C LEU A 710 41.24 25.96 -20.63
N ILE A 711 41.78 26.34 -19.48
CA ILE A 711 42.86 27.35 -19.39
C ILE A 711 44.08 26.88 -20.19
N LYS A 712 44.48 25.61 -20.01
CA LYS A 712 45.64 25.03 -20.71
C LYS A 712 45.41 24.93 -22.22
N ASP A 713 44.25 24.45 -22.66
CA ASP A 713 43.91 24.30 -24.07
C ASP A 713 43.78 25.67 -24.76
N LEU A 714 43.34 26.71 -24.02
CA LEU A 714 43.21 28.08 -24.52
C LEU A 714 44.53 28.87 -24.48
N GLU A 715 45.60 28.36 -23.86
CA GLU A 715 46.92 28.97 -23.97
C GLU A 715 47.46 28.78 -25.39
N PRO A 716 48.10 29.79 -26.00
CA PRO A 716 48.66 29.64 -27.35
C PRO A 716 49.89 28.72 -27.33
N ASP A 717 49.87 27.64 -28.12
CA ASP A 717 50.98 26.70 -28.39
C ASP A 717 52.14 27.33 -29.21
N ILE A 718 52.53 28.56 -28.88
CA ILE A 718 53.40 29.36 -29.74
C ILE A 718 54.78 29.48 -29.10
N GLU A 719 55.81 28.95 -29.77
CA GLU A 719 57.22 29.22 -29.48
C GLU A 719 57.47 30.75 -29.39
N PRO A 720 58.30 31.24 -28.46
CA PRO A 720 58.40 32.66 -28.11
C PRO A 720 58.80 33.63 -29.25
N GLU A 721 59.21 33.13 -30.42
CA GLU A 721 59.61 33.96 -31.56
C GLU A 721 58.42 34.49 -32.39
N THR A 722 57.27 33.79 -32.45
CA THR A 722 56.14 34.10 -33.34
C THR A 722 55.07 35.02 -32.74
N LYS A 723 55.09 35.28 -31.43
CA LYS A 723 54.29 36.38 -30.81
C LYS A 723 54.60 37.75 -31.44
N LYS A 724 55.79 37.91 -32.03
CA LYS A 724 56.25 39.16 -32.68
C LYS A 724 55.53 39.45 -34.00
N ASN A 725 54.98 38.44 -34.68
CA ASN A 725 54.40 38.59 -36.02
C ASN A 725 52.88 38.78 -36.04
N TRP A 726 52.14 38.30 -35.04
CA TRP A 726 50.66 38.28 -35.10
C TRP A 726 50.03 39.70 -35.08
N ILE A 727 50.54 40.62 -34.25
CA ILE A 727 50.03 42.01 -34.18
C ILE A 727 50.32 42.75 -35.49
N GLU A 728 51.49 42.49 -36.08
CA GLU A 728 51.87 43.07 -37.36
C GLU A 728 51.06 42.47 -38.52
N GLU A 729 50.74 41.17 -38.46
CA GLU A 729 49.88 40.47 -39.42
C GLU A 729 48.43 40.95 -39.33
N VAL A 730 47.88 41.11 -38.12
CA VAL A 730 46.54 41.70 -37.89
C VAL A 730 46.49 43.16 -38.30
N LYS A 731 47.52 43.95 -37.97
CA LYS A 731 47.64 45.32 -38.46
C LYS A 731 47.74 45.35 -39.98
N ASN A 732 48.43 44.40 -40.61
CA ASN A 732 48.48 44.26 -42.07
C ASN A 732 47.13 43.88 -42.67
N VAL A 733 46.35 42.97 -42.07
CA VAL A 733 44.98 42.63 -42.51
C VAL A 733 44.07 43.85 -42.48
N VAL A 734 44.07 44.60 -41.37
CA VAL A 734 43.26 45.83 -41.20
C VAL A 734 43.74 46.97 -42.12
N THR A 735 45.05 47.08 -42.37
CA THR A 735 45.63 48.18 -43.18
C THR A 735 45.63 47.91 -44.67
N LYS A 736 46.00 46.69 -45.10
CA LYS A 736 46.22 46.25 -46.49
C LYS A 736 45.05 45.45 -47.08
N ARG A 737 43.97 45.20 -46.33
CA ARG A 737 42.76 44.48 -46.82
C ARG A 737 43.08 43.09 -47.37
N SER A 738 43.87 42.31 -46.62
CA SER A 738 44.18 40.91 -46.93
C SER A 738 43.16 40.00 -46.26
N GLU A 739 42.87 38.81 -46.81
CA GLU A 739 41.95 37.85 -46.18
C GLU A 739 42.36 37.56 -44.71
N PRO A 740 41.42 37.57 -43.76
CA PRO A 740 41.71 37.27 -42.37
C PRO A 740 42.09 35.79 -42.23
N LYS A 741 43.38 35.51 -42.02
CA LYS A 741 43.86 34.16 -41.71
C LYS A 741 43.37 33.77 -40.32
N VAL A 742 42.79 32.57 -40.15
CA VAL A 742 42.28 32.08 -38.85
C VAL A 742 43.40 32.14 -37.80
N VAL A 743 43.28 33.07 -36.85
CA VAL A 743 44.34 33.35 -35.87
C VAL A 743 44.32 32.34 -34.71
N TYR A 744 43.16 31.73 -34.43
CA TYR A 744 43.03 30.75 -33.35
C TYR A 744 42.03 29.62 -33.71
N ASN A 745 42.52 28.39 -33.82
CA ASN A 745 41.69 27.22 -34.09
C ASN A 745 41.14 26.67 -32.77
N PHE A 746 39.88 27.01 -32.45
CA PHE A 746 39.19 26.39 -31.31
C PHE A 746 39.09 24.87 -31.53
N GLN A 747 39.61 24.10 -30.58
CA GLN A 747 39.48 22.65 -30.62
C GLN A 747 38.03 22.26 -30.26
N ALA A 748 37.51 21.24 -30.96
CA ALA A 748 36.19 20.67 -30.66
C ALA A 748 36.13 20.20 -29.19
N GLU A 749 37.22 19.61 -28.68
CA GLU A 749 37.35 19.14 -27.30
C GLU A 749 37.14 20.26 -26.27
N THR A 750 37.68 21.46 -26.52
CA THR A 750 37.53 22.63 -25.64
C THR A 750 36.07 23.10 -25.58
N CYS A 751 35.38 23.08 -26.72
CA CYS A 751 33.96 23.44 -26.79
C CYS A 751 33.08 22.42 -26.05
N ILE A 752 33.38 21.13 -26.21
CA ILE A 752 32.67 20.04 -25.54
C ILE A 752 32.95 20.06 -24.03
N ALA A 753 34.17 20.39 -23.61
CA ALA A 753 34.50 20.60 -22.20
C ALA A 753 33.69 21.76 -21.56
N LEU A 754 33.41 22.84 -22.30
CA LEU A 754 32.52 23.90 -21.84
C LEU A 754 31.05 23.44 -21.75
N ASN A 755 30.58 22.69 -22.74
CA ASN A 755 29.24 22.10 -22.71
C ASN A 755 29.10 21.12 -21.56
N ASN A 756 30.15 20.40 -21.23
CA ASN A 756 30.19 19.48 -20.10
C ASN A 756 29.90 20.18 -18.76
N ILE A 757 30.48 21.35 -18.51
CA ILE A 757 30.16 22.15 -17.32
C ILE A 757 28.65 22.49 -17.28
N SER A 758 28.07 22.83 -18.43
CA SER A 758 26.65 23.21 -18.53
C SER A 758 25.73 22.00 -18.36
N ALA A 759 26.10 20.85 -18.92
CA ALA A 759 25.38 19.59 -18.73
C ALA A 759 25.43 19.11 -17.27
N MET A 760 26.58 19.28 -16.58
CA MET A 760 26.69 19.03 -15.14
C MET A 760 25.73 19.93 -14.34
N MET A 761 25.63 21.22 -14.68
CA MET A 761 24.67 22.15 -14.06
C MET A 761 23.20 21.75 -14.28
N ASN A 762 22.86 21.33 -15.50
CA ASN A 762 21.51 20.92 -15.85
C ASN A 762 21.11 19.63 -15.12
N ASN A 763 22.02 18.65 -15.05
CA ASN A 763 21.76 17.41 -14.31
C ASN A 763 21.72 17.63 -12.78
N LEU A 764 22.49 18.57 -12.23
CA LEU A 764 22.37 18.98 -10.83
C LEU A 764 21.00 19.61 -10.56
N THR A 765 20.47 20.39 -11.51
CA THR A 765 19.11 20.96 -11.42
C THR A 765 18.03 19.87 -11.47
N LYS A 766 18.18 18.86 -12.33
CA LYS A 766 17.27 17.70 -12.37
C LYS A 766 17.31 16.90 -11.06
N LEU A 767 18.48 16.79 -10.42
CA LEU A 767 18.66 16.12 -9.14
C LEU A 767 17.97 16.89 -8.01
N GLU A 768 18.07 18.23 -8.02
CA GLU A 768 17.38 19.11 -7.07
C GLU A 768 15.85 18.89 -7.08
N GLU A 769 15.25 18.80 -8.27
CA GLU A 769 13.80 18.53 -8.42
C GLU A 769 13.39 17.17 -7.87
N TRP A 770 14.30 16.19 -7.85
CA TRP A 770 14.03 14.83 -7.37
C TRP A 770 14.20 14.69 -5.85
N VAL A 771 15.19 15.37 -5.25
CA VAL A 771 15.53 15.27 -3.82
C VAL A 771 14.71 16.25 -2.96
N ASP A 772 14.33 17.40 -3.50
CA ASP A 772 13.70 18.52 -2.78
C ASP A 772 14.51 18.96 -1.52
N PRO A 773 15.68 19.58 -1.73
CA PRO A 773 16.54 20.00 -0.63
C PRO A 773 15.89 21.03 0.31
N GLU A 774 14.89 21.78 -0.14
CA GLU A 774 14.16 22.75 0.68
C GLU A 774 13.39 22.04 1.81
N SER A 775 12.79 20.89 1.51
CA SER A 775 12.11 20.05 2.51
C SER A 775 13.08 19.47 3.53
N ILE A 776 14.27 19.04 3.07
CA ILE A 776 15.33 18.48 3.92
C ILE A 776 15.83 19.54 4.91
N SER A 777 16.20 20.72 4.42
CA SER A 777 16.65 21.84 5.25
C SER A 777 15.60 22.25 6.29
N LYS A 778 14.33 22.38 5.88
CA LYS A 778 13.22 22.69 6.81
C LYS A 778 13.02 21.62 7.89
N THR A 779 13.27 20.36 7.56
CA THR A 779 13.14 19.25 8.53
C THR A 779 14.24 19.32 9.58
N ILE A 780 15.48 19.61 9.17
CA ILE A 780 16.61 19.81 10.09
C ILE A 780 16.38 21.05 10.95
N GLU A 781 15.94 22.17 10.38
CA GLU A 781 15.64 23.42 11.10
C GLU A 781 14.58 23.26 12.20
N ARG A 782 13.51 22.51 11.91
CA ARG A 782 12.42 22.28 12.87
C ARG A 782 12.87 21.47 14.09
N LEU A 783 13.86 20.60 13.91
CA LEU A 783 14.25 19.60 14.91
C LEU A 783 15.56 19.97 15.63
N ASP A 784 16.48 20.73 15.00
CA ASP A 784 17.68 21.28 15.63
C ASP A 784 17.82 22.79 15.39
N VAL A 785 17.42 23.58 16.41
CA VAL A 785 17.48 25.05 16.41
C VAL A 785 18.92 25.58 16.45
N ASN A 786 19.91 24.76 16.85
CA ASN A 786 21.32 25.17 16.94
C ASN A 786 22.16 24.80 15.71
N ALA A 787 21.60 24.07 14.72
CA ALA A 787 22.30 23.67 13.51
C ALA A 787 22.93 24.85 12.75
N HIS A 788 22.30 26.03 12.79
CA HIS A 788 22.75 27.24 12.10
C HIS A 788 23.87 28.02 12.79
N LYS A 789 24.27 27.64 14.02
CA LYS A 789 25.28 28.37 14.81
C LYS A 789 26.70 27.82 14.67
N LYS A 790 26.87 26.66 14.03
CA LYS A 790 28.19 26.03 13.81
C LYS A 790 28.57 26.14 12.34
N TYR A 791 29.39 27.14 12.02
CA TYR A 791 29.99 27.25 10.69
C TYR A 791 31.15 26.25 10.55
N LEU A 792 31.16 25.50 9.46
CA LEU A 792 32.22 24.55 9.12
C LEU A 792 33.44 25.27 8.51
N SER A 793 33.19 26.31 7.74
CA SER A 793 34.22 27.14 7.11
C SER A 793 33.62 28.47 6.65
N HIS A 794 34.47 29.38 6.23
CA HIS A 794 34.11 30.65 5.61
C HIS A 794 34.65 30.67 4.18
N VAL A 795 33.79 30.95 3.20
CA VAL A 795 34.16 31.11 1.80
C VAL A 795 34.11 32.59 1.47
N PHE A 796 35.27 33.15 1.14
CA PHE A 796 35.42 34.50 0.62
C PHE A 796 35.42 34.45 -0.90
N ALA A 797 34.48 35.14 -1.54
CA ALA A 797 34.51 35.38 -2.97
C ALA A 797 35.04 36.80 -3.22
N ILE A 798 36.18 36.89 -3.90
CA ILE A 798 36.91 38.13 -4.15
C ILE A 798 36.88 38.40 -5.64
N ARG A 799 36.19 39.47 -6.03
CA ARG A 799 36.11 39.92 -7.41
C ARG A 799 36.99 41.14 -7.61
N ILE A 800 37.98 41.03 -8.48
CA ILE A 800 38.81 42.15 -8.92
C ILE A 800 38.08 42.82 -10.08
N ILE A 801 37.51 44.01 -9.82
CA ILE A 801 36.71 44.73 -10.82
C ILE A 801 37.63 45.46 -11.77
N ARG A 802 38.38 46.43 -11.26
CA ARG A 802 39.21 47.31 -12.08
C ARG A 802 40.38 47.92 -11.32
N GLY A 803 41.41 48.28 -12.07
CA GLY A 803 42.49 49.14 -11.62
C GLY A 803 42.27 50.58 -12.09
N GLU A 804 42.56 51.56 -11.24
CA GLU A 804 42.56 52.98 -11.61
C GLU A 804 43.97 53.56 -11.47
N ASN A 805 44.47 54.23 -12.53
CA ASN A 805 45.72 54.99 -12.55
C ASN A 805 46.98 54.19 -12.13
N ILE A 806 47.14 52.97 -12.65
CA ILE A 806 48.30 52.11 -12.35
C ILE A 806 49.55 52.59 -13.13
N ARG A 807 50.73 52.59 -12.50
CA ARG A 807 52.02 52.88 -13.16
C ARG A 807 53.16 52.00 -12.64
N ALA A 808 54.08 51.59 -13.52
CA ALA A 808 55.20 50.69 -13.20
C ALA A 808 56.45 51.40 -12.64
N SER A 809 56.63 52.71 -12.92
CA SER A 809 57.79 53.52 -12.49
C SER A 809 57.52 55.03 -12.69
N LYS A 810 58.33 55.90 -12.07
CA LYS A 810 58.29 57.37 -12.32
C LYS A 810 58.73 57.75 -13.74
N ASP A 811 59.51 56.90 -14.40
CA ASP A 811 60.07 57.12 -15.75
C ASP A 811 59.39 56.27 -16.85
N SER A 812 58.42 55.41 -16.52
CA SER A 812 57.74 54.60 -17.53
C SER A 812 56.72 55.44 -18.30
N ALA A 813 56.97 55.58 -19.60
CA ALA A 813 56.13 56.33 -20.52
C ALA A 813 54.64 55.99 -20.37
N PHE A 814 53.86 57.04 -20.16
CA PHE A 814 52.41 57.07 -19.93
C PHE A 814 51.64 56.15 -20.90
N GLY A 815 50.85 55.21 -20.35
CA GLY A 815 49.79 54.49 -21.07
C GLY A 815 50.16 53.14 -21.73
N ARG A 816 51.41 52.68 -21.66
CA ARG A 816 51.83 51.36 -22.22
C ARG A 816 52.19 50.34 -21.14
N ILE A 817 51.34 50.21 -20.13
CA ILE A 817 51.45 49.12 -19.16
C ILE A 817 50.51 47.98 -19.59
N SER A 818 50.90 46.74 -19.35
CA SER A 818 50.03 45.57 -19.52
C SER A 818 49.80 44.92 -18.16
N PRO A 819 48.91 45.50 -17.33
CA PRO A 819 48.83 45.11 -15.93
C PRO A 819 48.05 43.82 -15.72
N TYR A 820 48.51 42.96 -14.81
CA TYR A 820 47.76 41.84 -14.25
C TYR A 820 47.94 41.76 -12.72
N VAL A 821 46.99 41.15 -12.01
CA VAL A 821 47.00 41.05 -10.55
C VAL A 821 47.21 39.59 -10.14
N THR A 822 48.12 39.37 -9.19
CA THR A 822 48.31 38.07 -8.51
C THR A 822 47.83 38.17 -7.07
N LEU A 823 47.00 37.21 -6.67
CA LEU A 823 46.52 37.03 -5.30
C LEU A 823 47.41 35.99 -4.61
N SER A 824 47.99 36.33 -3.47
CA SER A 824 48.83 35.39 -2.71
C SER A 824 48.65 35.48 -1.20
N ASP A 825 48.62 34.32 -0.55
CA ASP A 825 48.63 34.16 0.90
C ASP A 825 50.01 33.70 1.36
N ARG A 826 50.72 34.53 2.14
CA ARG A 826 52.00 34.19 2.81
C ARG A 826 53.02 33.41 1.93
N LYS A 827 53.01 33.68 0.60
CA LYS A 827 53.80 33.10 -0.53
C LYS A 827 53.11 32.03 -1.41
N LYS A 828 51.94 31.50 -1.06
CA LYS A 828 51.16 30.61 -1.92
C LYS A 828 50.32 31.42 -2.91
N LEU A 829 50.51 31.20 -4.21
CA LEU A 829 49.68 31.81 -5.26
C LEU A 829 48.27 31.21 -5.21
N ILE A 830 47.26 32.06 -5.09
CA ILE A 830 45.84 31.68 -5.07
C ILE A 830 45.26 31.80 -6.47
N GLY A 831 45.61 32.87 -7.18
CA GLY A 831 45.10 33.12 -8.53
C GLY A 831 45.82 34.26 -9.22
N LYS A 832 45.71 34.28 -10.55
CA LYS A 832 46.21 35.33 -11.44
C LYS A 832 45.06 35.79 -12.33
N THR A 833 44.90 37.10 -12.50
CA THR A 833 43.96 37.68 -13.48
C THR A 833 44.53 37.65 -14.89
N ARG A 834 43.67 37.83 -15.90
CA ARG A 834 44.09 38.10 -17.28
C ARG A 834 44.97 39.36 -17.36
N THR A 835 45.87 39.36 -18.33
CA THR A 835 46.71 40.52 -18.65
C THR A 835 45.94 41.42 -19.61
N ILE A 836 45.69 42.67 -19.22
CA ILE A 836 45.06 43.65 -20.10
C ILE A 836 46.15 44.47 -20.78
N TYR A 837 46.22 44.44 -22.10
CA TYR A 837 47.29 45.09 -22.85
C TYR A 837 47.06 46.60 -22.97
N GLN A 838 48.15 47.37 -22.80
CA GLN A 838 48.22 48.81 -23.11
C GLN A 838 47.13 49.66 -22.43
N SER A 839 46.83 49.40 -21.16
CA SER A 839 45.84 50.17 -20.39
C SER A 839 46.31 50.48 -18.98
N SER A 840 46.26 51.76 -18.60
CA SER A 840 46.50 52.24 -17.24
C SER A 840 45.29 52.09 -16.30
N ASP A 841 44.11 51.84 -16.88
CA ASP A 841 42.84 51.65 -16.18
C ASP A 841 42.21 50.32 -16.64
N PRO A 842 42.79 49.17 -16.24
CA PRO A 842 42.36 47.84 -16.66
C PRO A 842 41.04 47.42 -16.00
N ASP A 843 40.08 46.95 -16.80
CA ASP A 843 38.82 46.34 -16.34
C ASP A 843 38.94 44.80 -16.34
N TYR A 844 39.35 44.24 -15.20
CA TYR A 844 39.60 42.80 -15.05
C TYR A 844 38.32 41.99 -15.02
N ASP A 845 37.39 42.38 -14.14
CA ASP A 845 36.14 41.69 -13.87
C ASP A 845 36.28 40.16 -13.62
N GLU A 846 37.17 39.77 -12.72
CA GLU A 846 37.47 38.37 -12.41
C GLU A 846 37.26 38.03 -10.93
N GLU A 847 36.70 36.84 -10.65
CA GLU A 847 36.34 36.38 -9.32
C GLU A 847 37.16 35.15 -8.90
N PHE A 848 37.61 35.15 -7.64
CA PHE A 848 38.39 34.09 -7.00
C PHE A 848 37.75 33.69 -5.67
N GLU A 849 37.66 32.38 -5.38
CA GLU A 849 37.16 31.89 -4.10
C GLU A 849 38.31 31.44 -3.18
N ILE A 850 38.22 31.81 -1.91
CA ILE A 850 39.16 31.43 -0.87
C ILE A 850 38.38 30.82 0.29
N LYS A 851 38.74 29.59 0.66
CA LYS A 851 38.16 28.89 1.81
C LYS A 851 39.05 29.09 3.04
N ILE A 852 38.45 29.55 4.15
CA ILE A 852 39.11 29.83 5.43
C ILE A 852 38.40 29.02 6.53
N SER A 853 39.15 28.55 7.53
CA SER A 853 38.61 27.83 8.68
C SER A 853 37.84 28.77 9.63
N PRO A 854 36.87 28.28 10.42
CA PRO A 854 35.91 29.11 11.16
C PRO A 854 36.51 30.05 12.23
N ASN A 855 37.77 29.83 12.63
CA ASN A 855 38.47 30.63 13.64
C ASN A 855 39.81 31.20 13.14
N SER A 856 39.99 31.32 11.82
CA SER A 856 41.21 31.88 11.23
C SER A 856 40.89 33.12 10.40
N SER A 857 41.79 34.11 10.43
CA SER A 857 41.84 35.20 9.45
C SER A 857 42.97 34.94 8.43
N LEU A 858 42.84 35.51 7.24
CA LEU A 858 43.84 35.38 6.17
C LEU A 858 44.29 36.75 5.67
N ASP A 859 45.60 36.98 5.68
CA ASP A 859 46.18 38.19 5.12
C ASP A 859 46.47 37.98 3.62
N LEU A 860 45.59 38.50 2.77
CA LEU A 860 45.75 38.42 1.33
C LEU A 860 46.64 39.56 0.83
N SER A 861 47.66 39.22 0.04
CA SER A 861 48.45 40.20 -0.69
C SER A 861 48.12 40.20 -2.19
N LEU A 862 47.71 41.37 -2.67
CA LEU A 862 47.36 41.67 -4.04
C LEU A 862 48.55 42.40 -4.67
N LEU A 863 49.17 41.78 -5.69
CA LEU A 863 50.35 42.34 -6.33
C LEU A 863 50.07 42.58 -7.81
N VAL A 864 50.23 43.82 -8.24
CA VAL A 864 50.01 44.26 -9.61
C VAL A 864 51.34 44.21 -10.35
N TRP A 865 51.37 43.51 -11.47
CA TRP A 865 52.51 43.32 -12.34
C TRP A 865 52.27 43.97 -13.68
N ASP A 866 53.32 44.44 -14.35
CA ASP A 866 53.35 44.87 -15.74
C ASP A 866 54.11 43.84 -16.56
N GLU A 867 53.44 43.22 -17.53
CA GLU A 867 54.05 42.28 -18.47
C GLU A 867 54.63 43.04 -19.67
N ARG A 868 55.98 43.13 -19.74
CA ARG A 868 56.69 43.73 -20.88
C ARG A 868 57.77 42.78 -21.38
N PHE A 869 57.62 42.31 -22.62
CA PHE A 869 58.67 41.55 -23.33
C PHE A 869 59.26 40.38 -22.51
N GLY A 870 58.43 39.64 -21.76
CA GLY A 870 58.86 38.52 -20.91
C GLY A 870 59.49 38.92 -19.57
N GLN A 871 59.58 40.21 -19.27
CA GLN A 871 59.95 40.74 -17.96
C GLN A 871 58.68 41.21 -17.23
N HIS A 872 58.60 40.89 -15.93
CA HIS A 872 57.49 41.24 -15.06
C HIS A 872 57.94 42.30 -14.06
N GLN A 873 57.47 43.54 -14.23
CA GLN A 873 57.79 44.64 -13.30
C GLN A 873 56.65 44.84 -12.30
N VAL A 874 56.95 45.09 -11.03
CA VAL A 874 55.91 45.36 -10.02
C VAL A 874 55.41 46.79 -10.16
N CYS A 875 54.09 46.96 -10.37
CA CYS A 875 53.39 48.25 -10.40
C CYS A 875 52.87 48.70 -9.05
N GLY A 876 52.67 47.75 -8.13
CA GLY A 876 52.28 48.06 -6.76
C GLY A 876 51.71 46.85 -6.02
N ARG A 877 51.64 46.98 -4.70
CA ARG A 877 51.13 45.98 -3.77
C ARG A 877 50.06 46.59 -2.87
N ALA A 878 49.00 45.81 -2.63
CA ALA A 878 47.98 46.08 -1.63
C ALA A 878 47.80 44.86 -0.72
N PHE A 879 47.32 45.11 0.49
CA PHE A 879 47.01 44.08 1.48
C PHE A 879 45.54 44.14 1.86
N LEU A 880 44.93 42.97 2.05
CA LEU A 880 43.55 42.81 2.46
C LEU A 880 43.49 41.75 3.56
N ASP A 881 42.99 42.14 4.73
CA ASP A 881 42.76 41.22 5.84
C ASP A 881 41.34 40.62 5.73
N LEU A 882 41.29 39.32 5.45
CA LEU A 882 40.06 38.52 5.36
C LEU A 882 39.74 37.94 6.72
N ASP A 883 39.13 38.76 7.58
CA ASP A 883 38.61 38.37 8.87
C ASP A 883 37.08 38.17 8.80
N PRO A 884 36.55 36.95 9.06
CA PRO A 884 35.11 36.68 9.04
C PRO A 884 34.29 37.64 9.92
N PHE A 885 34.87 38.17 11.01
CA PHE A 885 34.17 39.11 11.88
C PHE A 885 34.01 40.51 11.27
N LYS A 886 34.81 40.87 10.26
CA LYS A 886 34.71 42.18 9.60
C LYS A 886 33.62 42.23 8.55
N PHE A 887 33.32 41.10 7.91
CA PHE A 887 32.33 41.01 6.84
C PHE A 887 30.97 40.51 7.35
N ASN A 888 29.93 40.57 6.51
CA ASN A 888 28.61 40.03 6.82
C ASN A 888 28.45 38.66 6.15
N ASN A 889 27.78 37.72 6.83
CA ASN A 889 27.58 36.33 6.36
C ASN A 889 26.44 36.16 5.34
N ASP A 890 25.91 37.25 4.78
CA ASP A 890 24.79 37.25 3.85
C ASP A 890 25.20 37.11 2.37
N GLY A 891 26.49 36.86 2.10
CA GLY A 891 27.03 36.62 0.76
C GLY A 891 26.99 37.81 -0.19
N LYS A 892 26.58 38.97 0.29
CA LYS A 892 26.55 40.20 -0.50
C LYS A 892 27.97 40.74 -0.62
N PRO A 893 28.46 41.04 -1.84
CA PRO A 893 29.77 41.64 -1.98
C PRO A 893 29.78 43.07 -1.46
N GLN A 894 30.86 43.38 -0.78
CA GLN A 894 31.21 44.70 -0.30
C GLN A 894 32.34 45.24 -1.17
N GLU A 895 32.11 46.37 -1.81
CA GLU A 895 33.14 47.08 -2.58
C GLU A 895 34.17 47.70 -1.63
N ILE A 896 35.44 47.39 -1.86
CA ILE A 896 36.60 47.87 -1.11
C ILE A 896 37.58 48.48 -2.11
N ILE A 897 37.97 49.72 -1.84
CA ILE A 897 38.98 50.44 -2.62
C ILE A 897 40.30 50.29 -1.89
N LEU A 898 41.28 49.66 -2.54
CA LEU A 898 42.63 49.46 -2.00
C LEU A 898 43.60 50.41 -2.71
N ASP A 899 44.27 51.25 -1.93
CA ASP A 899 45.36 52.09 -2.44
C ASP A 899 46.63 51.23 -2.60
N LEU A 900 47.27 51.31 -3.77
CA LEU A 900 48.56 50.64 -4.02
C LEU A 900 49.69 51.42 -3.34
N ASP A 901 50.70 50.71 -2.84
CA ASP A 901 51.91 51.29 -2.20
C ASP A 901 52.68 52.29 -3.10
N LEU A 902 52.67 52.06 -4.41
CA LEU A 902 53.24 52.95 -5.42
C LEU A 902 52.21 53.98 -5.88
N GLN A 903 51.55 53.72 -7.00
CA GLN A 903 50.54 54.62 -7.58
C GLN A 903 49.41 53.82 -8.22
N GLY A 904 48.19 54.22 -7.90
CA GLY A 904 46.96 53.64 -8.42
C GLY A 904 46.08 53.07 -7.31
N LYS A 905 44.87 52.69 -7.69
CA LYS A 905 43.89 52.08 -6.80
C LYS A 905 43.41 50.78 -7.42
N LEU A 906 43.18 49.77 -6.59
CA LEU A 906 42.51 48.54 -6.99
C LEU A 906 41.12 48.51 -6.36
N ILE A 907 40.09 48.40 -7.20
CA ILE A 907 38.70 48.28 -6.74
C ILE A 907 38.34 46.79 -6.75
N ILE A 908 38.03 46.27 -5.57
CA ILE A 908 37.68 44.87 -5.38
C ILE A 908 36.32 44.76 -4.68
N GLU A 909 35.63 43.67 -4.93
CA GLU A 909 34.41 43.27 -4.23
C GLU A 909 34.70 42.02 -3.41
N VAL A 910 34.36 42.04 -2.11
CA VAL A 910 34.56 40.90 -1.21
C VAL A 910 33.21 40.48 -0.65
N ALA A 911 32.81 39.23 -0.91
CA ALA A 911 31.63 38.60 -0.32
C ALA A 911 32.05 37.48 0.64
N LEU A 912 31.42 37.42 1.81
CA LEU A 912 31.62 36.35 2.79
C LEU A 912 30.36 35.48 2.89
N GLU A 913 30.53 34.18 2.77
CA GLU A 913 29.50 33.20 3.08
C GLU A 913 30.07 32.12 3.99
N SER A 914 29.32 31.77 5.02
CA SER A 914 29.72 30.74 5.97
C SER A 914 29.10 29.41 5.58
N GLU A 915 29.93 28.38 5.46
CA GLU A 915 29.52 27.01 5.16
C GLU A 915 28.79 26.41 6.36
N THR A 916 27.52 26.08 6.16
CA THR A 916 26.72 25.28 7.07
C THR A 916 26.48 23.90 6.44
N LEU A 917 26.40 22.86 7.27
CA LEU A 917 26.03 21.52 6.81
C LEU A 917 24.52 21.46 6.56
N ASP A 918 24.12 22.11 5.47
CA ASP A 918 22.73 22.26 5.08
C ASP A 918 22.56 21.88 3.61
N ALA A 919 21.50 21.13 3.30
CA ALA A 919 21.25 20.60 1.96
C ALA A 919 21.18 21.74 0.91
N MET A 920 20.58 22.87 1.29
CA MET A 920 20.43 24.01 0.39
C MET A 920 21.74 24.74 0.14
N PHE A 921 22.51 24.97 1.20
CA PHE A 921 23.84 25.55 1.08
C PHE A 921 24.76 24.70 0.18
N VAL A 922 24.77 23.39 0.40
CA VAL A 922 25.63 22.44 -0.30
C VAL A 922 25.33 22.40 -1.80
N LEU A 923 24.07 22.27 -2.20
CA LEU A 923 23.70 22.27 -3.62
C LEU A 923 23.91 23.64 -4.28
N GLY A 924 23.58 24.71 -3.57
CA GLY A 924 23.82 26.07 -4.07
C GLY A 924 25.30 26.35 -4.33
N ARG A 925 26.18 25.86 -3.46
CA ARG A 925 27.64 25.95 -3.63
C ARG A 925 28.10 25.23 -4.89
N ALA A 926 27.67 23.99 -5.10
CA ALA A 926 28.04 23.21 -6.27
C ALA A 926 27.58 23.88 -7.58
N TYR A 927 26.32 24.31 -7.64
CA TYR A 927 25.77 24.99 -8.82
C TYR A 927 26.51 26.28 -9.11
N ARG A 928 26.76 27.09 -8.08
CA ARG A 928 27.45 28.37 -8.21
C ARG A 928 28.88 28.20 -8.72
N SER A 929 29.63 27.23 -8.20
CA SER A 929 31.00 26.96 -8.67
C SER A 929 31.01 26.59 -10.16
N LEU A 930 30.11 25.70 -10.59
CA LEU A 930 29.95 25.35 -12.01
C LEU A 930 29.54 26.57 -12.86
N HIS A 931 28.61 27.38 -12.36
CA HIS A 931 28.17 28.60 -13.03
C HIS A 931 29.33 29.58 -13.26
N ARG A 932 30.16 29.80 -12.23
CA ARG A 932 31.35 30.64 -12.33
C ARG A 932 32.42 30.05 -13.24
N ALA A 933 32.67 28.75 -13.16
CA ALA A 933 33.58 28.04 -14.05
C ALA A 933 33.18 28.25 -15.51
N ARG A 934 31.89 28.17 -15.82
CA ARG A 934 31.33 28.47 -17.14
C ARG A 934 31.52 29.93 -17.55
N GLU A 935 31.15 30.90 -16.71
CA GLU A 935 31.35 32.34 -17.01
C GLU A 935 32.82 32.66 -17.27
N ARG A 936 33.73 32.15 -16.43
CA ARG A 936 35.17 32.32 -16.58
C ARG A 936 35.65 31.73 -17.91
N SER A 937 35.21 30.51 -18.23
CA SER A 937 35.60 29.82 -19.47
C SER A 937 35.12 30.57 -20.72
N ILE A 938 33.89 31.10 -20.71
CA ILE A 938 33.35 31.93 -21.80
C ILE A 938 34.20 33.20 -21.97
N LYS A 939 34.54 33.89 -20.88
CA LYS A 939 35.40 35.08 -20.94
C LYS A 939 36.78 34.78 -21.54
N LEU A 940 37.37 33.63 -21.22
CA LEU A 940 38.66 33.18 -21.79
C LEU A 940 38.58 32.87 -23.29
N ILE A 941 37.46 32.32 -23.77
CA ILE A 941 37.19 32.11 -25.20
C ILE A 941 37.08 33.46 -25.92
N VAL A 942 36.25 34.37 -25.37
CA VAL A 942 35.99 35.68 -25.98
C VAL A 942 37.23 36.59 -25.96
N GLU A 943 38.14 36.40 -25.00
CA GLU A 943 39.44 37.08 -24.95
C GLU A 943 40.22 36.95 -26.27
N LYS A 944 40.11 35.81 -26.96
CA LYS A 944 40.78 35.58 -28.26
C LYS A 944 40.33 36.54 -29.34
N PHE A 945 39.10 37.07 -29.25
CA PHE A 945 38.57 38.06 -30.20
C PHE A 945 38.98 39.49 -29.86
N THR A 946 39.30 39.76 -28.60
CA THR A 946 39.44 41.14 -28.06
C THR A 946 40.51 41.93 -28.79
N GLY A 947 41.67 41.31 -29.03
CA GLY A 947 42.78 41.99 -29.71
C GLY A 947 42.45 42.42 -31.14
N PHE A 948 41.70 41.60 -31.89
CA PHE A 948 41.27 41.94 -33.25
C PHE A 948 40.19 43.03 -33.24
N ILE A 949 39.19 42.91 -32.36
CA ILE A 949 38.12 43.90 -32.16
C ILE A 949 38.72 45.29 -31.87
N GLN A 950 39.67 45.38 -30.93
CA GLN A 950 40.32 46.66 -30.58
C GLN A 950 41.08 47.31 -31.76
N GLN A 951 41.63 46.52 -32.68
CA GLN A 951 42.31 47.05 -33.86
C GLN A 951 41.31 47.59 -34.90
N CYS A 952 40.17 46.92 -35.09
CA CYS A 952 39.08 47.41 -35.95
C CYS A 952 38.46 48.70 -35.40
N PHE A 953 38.24 48.78 -34.08
CA PHE A 953 37.77 49.96 -33.36
C PHE A 953 38.90 50.92 -32.96
N SER A 954 39.87 51.14 -33.86
CA SER A 954 40.98 52.06 -33.62
C SER A 954 40.78 53.42 -34.31
N LYS A 955 41.32 54.50 -33.72
CA LYS A 955 41.32 55.83 -34.35
C LYS A 955 42.02 55.83 -35.72
N PHE A 956 42.95 54.90 -35.94
CA PHE A 956 43.62 54.75 -37.23
C PHE A 956 42.63 54.29 -38.32
N ASN A 957 41.82 53.27 -38.02
CA ASN A 957 40.79 52.80 -38.96
C ASN A 957 39.73 53.88 -39.19
N LEU A 958 39.26 54.54 -38.12
CA LEU A 958 38.27 55.60 -38.19
C LEU A 958 38.73 56.78 -39.07
N LYS A 959 39.97 57.26 -38.88
CA LYS A 959 40.53 58.34 -39.70
C LYS A 959 40.72 57.96 -41.16
N LYS A 960 41.01 56.68 -41.45
CA LYS A 960 41.12 56.19 -42.83
C LYS A 960 39.78 56.31 -43.56
N VAL A 961 38.70 55.89 -42.90
CA VAL A 961 37.33 55.93 -43.43
C VAL A 961 36.80 57.37 -43.55
N CYS A 962 37.06 58.22 -42.56
CA CYS A 962 36.54 59.59 -42.54
C CYS A 962 37.47 60.65 -43.19
N SER A 963 38.59 60.23 -43.79
CA SER A 963 39.63 61.14 -44.30
C SER A 963 39.16 62.09 -45.41
N LYS A 964 38.14 61.70 -46.18
CA LYS A 964 37.60 62.46 -47.33
C LYS A 964 36.28 63.17 -47.05
N GLY A 965 35.75 63.11 -45.82
CA GLY A 965 34.41 63.61 -45.47
C GLY A 965 33.49 62.48 -44.97
N SER A 966 32.19 62.61 -45.21
CA SER A 966 31.21 61.55 -44.92
C SER A 966 31.52 60.30 -45.77
N PRO A 967 31.74 59.12 -45.17
CA PRO A 967 32.04 57.92 -45.93
C PRO A 967 30.88 57.52 -46.84
N SER A 968 31.17 57.00 -48.03
CA SER A 968 30.14 56.35 -48.86
C SER A 968 29.63 55.08 -48.17
N ARG A 969 28.44 54.59 -48.55
CA ARG A 969 27.90 53.35 -48.00
C ARG A 969 28.84 52.16 -48.20
N GLU A 970 29.49 52.09 -49.36
CA GLU A 970 30.48 51.06 -49.70
C GLU A 970 31.73 51.19 -48.83
N GLU A 971 32.31 52.39 -48.71
CA GLU A 971 33.50 52.62 -47.87
C GLU A 971 33.21 52.37 -46.38
N PHE A 972 31.98 52.60 -45.94
CA PHE A 972 31.50 52.33 -44.60
C PHE A 972 31.37 50.81 -44.32
N GLU A 973 30.69 50.06 -45.20
CA GLU A 973 30.50 48.61 -45.04
C GLU A 973 31.86 47.88 -45.15
N GLU A 974 32.71 48.25 -46.12
CA GLU A 974 34.07 47.71 -46.30
C GLU A 974 34.97 47.89 -45.06
N SER A 975 34.71 48.91 -44.23
CA SER A 975 35.57 49.23 -43.09
C SER A 975 35.43 48.26 -41.91
N ILE A 976 34.32 47.52 -41.87
CA ILE A 976 33.99 46.53 -40.83
C ILE A 976 33.82 45.11 -41.39
N GLU A 977 33.73 44.94 -42.71
CA GLU A 977 33.64 43.63 -43.36
C GLU A 977 34.67 42.62 -42.83
N ASN A 978 35.95 43.01 -42.72
CA ASN A 978 37.00 42.14 -42.15
C ASN A 978 36.71 41.67 -40.72
N LEU A 979 36.01 42.47 -39.91
CA LEU A 979 35.56 42.07 -38.57
C LEU A 979 34.37 41.12 -38.64
N CYS A 980 33.40 41.37 -39.51
CA CYS A 980 32.27 40.47 -39.72
C CYS A 980 32.76 39.09 -40.22
N ASP A 981 33.70 39.05 -41.16
CA ASP A 981 34.28 37.81 -41.68
C ASP A 981 35.06 37.06 -40.61
N TYR A 982 35.92 37.78 -39.87
CA TYR A 982 36.65 37.19 -38.76
C TYR A 982 35.72 36.61 -37.69
N LEU A 983 34.67 37.35 -37.31
CA LEU A 983 33.68 36.86 -36.35
C LEU A 983 32.88 35.69 -36.92
N ASN A 984 32.45 35.73 -38.18
CA ASN A 984 31.72 34.64 -38.83
C ASN A 984 32.53 33.34 -38.85
N MET A 985 33.81 33.40 -39.23
CA MET A 985 34.67 32.21 -39.27
C MET A 985 34.79 31.56 -37.89
N ASN A 986 35.03 32.37 -36.84
CA ASN A 986 35.18 31.85 -35.48
C ASN A 986 33.87 31.41 -34.84
N LEU A 987 32.81 32.21 -34.99
CA LEU A 987 31.47 31.90 -34.44
C LEU A 987 30.86 30.69 -35.14
N SER A 988 31.13 30.46 -36.43
CA SER A 988 30.69 29.25 -37.13
C SER A 988 31.29 27.98 -36.53
N VAL A 989 32.60 27.99 -36.23
CA VAL A 989 33.29 26.87 -35.57
C VAL A 989 32.72 26.65 -34.16
N LEU A 990 32.52 27.73 -33.41
CA LEU A 990 31.94 27.64 -32.07
C LEU A 990 30.48 27.15 -32.10
N LYS A 991 29.68 27.52 -33.11
CA LYS A 991 28.29 27.07 -33.26
C LYS A 991 28.20 25.58 -33.58
N GLU A 992 29.17 25.01 -34.28
CA GLU A 992 29.21 23.58 -34.60
C GLU A 992 29.34 22.71 -33.34
N PHE A 993 30.15 23.16 -32.36
CA PHE A 993 30.49 22.35 -31.18
C PHE A 993 29.89 22.84 -29.86
N LEU A 994 29.43 24.09 -29.74
CA LEU A 994 28.78 24.59 -28.53
C LEU A 994 27.28 24.34 -28.54
N THR A 995 26.72 24.10 -27.36
CA THR A 995 25.27 24.18 -27.14
C THR A 995 24.75 25.58 -27.40
N ASP A 996 23.49 25.70 -27.83
CA ASP A 996 22.84 26.99 -28.10
C ASP A 996 22.94 27.96 -26.92
N GLU A 997 22.75 27.48 -25.69
CA GLU A 997 22.86 28.31 -24.48
C GLU A 997 24.25 28.94 -24.33
N ASN A 998 25.32 28.14 -24.50
CA ASN A 998 26.69 28.62 -24.37
C ASN A 998 27.08 29.51 -25.54
N PHE A 999 26.65 29.15 -26.76
CA PHE A 999 26.89 29.95 -27.95
C PHE A 999 26.27 31.34 -27.86
N MET A 1000 25.01 31.43 -27.42
CA MET A 1000 24.34 32.73 -27.18
C MET A 1000 25.11 33.58 -26.16
N LYS A 1001 25.58 32.97 -25.07
CA LYS A 1001 26.38 33.68 -24.05
C LYS A 1001 27.71 34.16 -24.59
N VAL A 1002 28.40 33.36 -25.40
CA VAL A 1002 29.64 33.79 -26.08
C VAL A 1002 29.36 34.98 -26.99
N MET A 1003 28.27 34.98 -27.75
CA MET A 1003 27.89 36.11 -28.60
C MET A 1003 27.59 37.38 -27.79
N VAL A 1004 26.81 37.27 -26.70
CA VAL A 1004 26.49 38.42 -25.83
C VAL A 1004 27.76 38.97 -25.16
N GLU A 1005 28.66 38.12 -24.68
CA GLU A 1005 29.95 38.57 -24.12
C GLU A 1005 30.86 39.18 -25.19
N THR A 1006 30.87 38.66 -26.41
CA THR A 1006 31.62 39.26 -27.54
C THR A 1006 31.08 40.64 -27.89
N TRP A 1007 29.75 40.77 -27.93
CA TRP A 1007 29.07 42.06 -28.14
C TRP A 1007 29.42 43.09 -27.07
N LYS A 1008 29.50 42.70 -25.79
CA LYS A 1008 29.95 43.60 -24.71
C LYS A 1008 31.34 44.17 -24.99
N ILE A 1009 32.28 43.36 -25.47
CA ILE A 1009 33.64 43.83 -25.79
C ILE A 1009 33.63 44.81 -26.97
N ILE A 1010 32.77 44.60 -27.96
CA ILE A 1010 32.57 45.52 -29.08
C ILE A 1010 32.05 46.87 -28.57
N VAL A 1011 31.03 46.87 -27.73
CA VAL A 1011 30.46 48.10 -27.13
C VAL A 1011 31.50 48.83 -26.28
N ILE A 1012 32.28 48.12 -25.46
CA ILE A 1012 33.37 48.71 -24.67
C ILE A 1012 34.44 49.32 -25.57
N SER A 1013 34.83 48.63 -26.64
CA SER A 1013 35.85 49.11 -27.58
C SER A 1013 35.37 50.36 -28.34
N ALA A 1014 34.09 50.42 -28.71
CA ALA A 1014 33.49 51.61 -29.29
C ALA A 1014 33.38 52.76 -28.28
N ASP A 1015 32.99 52.50 -27.02
CA ASP A 1015 32.91 53.51 -25.97
C ASP A 1015 34.28 54.16 -25.68
N GLU A 1016 35.33 53.35 -25.58
CA GLU A 1016 36.71 53.83 -25.39
C GLU A 1016 37.23 54.63 -26.60
N LEU A 1017 36.72 54.34 -27.80
CA LEU A 1017 37.06 55.07 -29.03
C LEU A 1017 36.38 56.44 -29.06
N VAL A 1018 35.09 56.53 -28.68
CA VAL A 1018 34.26 57.75 -28.80
C VAL A 1018 34.55 58.77 -27.71
N LEU A 1019 34.70 58.35 -26.46
CA LEU A 1019 34.95 59.27 -25.34
C LEU A 1019 36.07 58.78 -24.42
N PRO A 1020 36.91 59.68 -23.87
CA PRO A 1020 37.93 59.30 -22.89
C PRO A 1020 37.30 58.80 -21.58
N LYS A 1021 37.97 57.87 -20.87
CA LYS A 1021 37.58 57.46 -19.50
C LYS A 1021 37.68 58.64 -18.52
N LEU A 1022 36.77 58.69 -17.53
CA LEU A 1022 36.74 59.72 -16.48
C LEU A 1022 38.01 59.77 -15.60
N SER A 1023 38.73 58.64 -15.49
CA SER A 1023 40.00 58.54 -14.78
C SER A 1023 41.05 59.54 -15.30
N LYS A 1024 40.97 59.90 -16.58
CA LYS A 1024 41.92 60.80 -17.24
C LYS A 1024 41.81 62.24 -16.78
N ALA A 1025 40.74 62.66 -16.10
CA ALA A 1025 40.62 64.05 -15.61
C ALA A 1025 41.67 64.39 -14.51
N LYS A 1026 42.13 63.41 -13.72
CA LYS A 1026 42.90 63.61 -12.48
C LYS A 1026 44.39 64.02 -12.63
N PHE A 1027 44.92 64.37 -13.81
CA PHE A 1027 46.34 64.78 -13.92
C PHE A 1027 46.55 66.25 -13.50
N SER A 1028 47.76 66.62 -13.06
CA SER A 1028 48.15 67.98 -12.66
C SER A 1028 48.60 68.84 -13.84
N ASP A 1029 48.39 70.16 -13.77
CA ASP A 1029 48.64 71.14 -14.85
C ASP A 1029 50.05 71.06 -15.47
N SER A 1030 51.09 70.79 -14.68
CA SER A 1030 52.47 70.69 -15.18
C SER A 1030 52.75 69.40 -15.95
N SER A 1031 52.02 68.32 -15.64
CA SER A 1031 52.11 67.03 -16.34
C SER A 1031 51.21 66.98 -17.58
N TRP A 1032 50.14 67.78 -17.60
CA TRP A 1032 49.25 67.99 -18.74
C TRP A 1032 49.92 68.73 -19.91
N GLN A 1033 50.67 69.80 -19.65
CA GLN A 1033 51.31 70.59 -20.71
C GLN A 1033 52.37 69.80 -21.51
N LEU A 1034 53.05 68.84 -20.87
CA LEU A 1034 53.98 67.92 -21.53
C LEU A 1034 53.26 66.78 -22.27
N SER A 1035 52.11 66.34 -21.76
CA SER A 1035 51.26 65.34 -22.43
C SER A 1035 50.50 65.93 -23.61
N ILE A 1036 50.19 67.22 -23.66
CA ILE A 1036 49.59 67.90 -24.83
C ILE A 1036 50.52 67.86 -26.06
N LYS A 1037 51.84 68.00 -25.88
CA LYS A 1037 52.82 67.90 -26.98
C LYS A 1037 52.99 66.47 -27.52
N PHE A 1038 52.81 65.44 -26.68
CA PHE A 1038 52.94 64.03 -27.07
C PHE A 1038 51.60 63.37 -27.46
N ALA A 1039 50.48 63.82 -26.92
CA ALA A 1039 49.13 63.37 -27.28
C ALA A 1039 48.72 63.84 -28.69
N ASN A 1040 49.27 64.97 -29.16
CA ASN A 1040 49.16 65.40 -30.57
C ASN A 1040 49.91 64.47 -31.53
N VAL A 1041 50.95 63.75 -31.07
CA VAL A 1041 51.67 62.74 -31.87
C VAL A 1041 50.98 61.37 -31.84
N LEU A 1042 50.18 61.09 -30.80
CA LEU A 1042 49.46 59.81 -30.60
C LEU A 1042 47.94 59.89 -30.89
N GLY A 1043 47.41 61.06 -31.25
CA GLY A 1043 46.01 61.25 -31.67
C GLY A 1043 44.94 61.02 -30.60
N PHE A 1044 45.30 61.01 -29.32
CA PHE A 1044 44.38 60.61 -28.24
C PHE A 1044 43.39 61.70 -27.79
N GLU A 1045 43.66 63.00 -28.01
CA GLU A 1045 42.83 64.12 -27.50
C GLU A 1045 42.29 65.08 -28.58
N SER A 1046 42.20 64.66 -29.85
CA SER A 1046 41.40 65.41 -30.84
C SER A 1046 39.91 65.18 -30.56
N GLU A 1047 39.11 66.25 -30.46
CA GLU A 1047 37.65 66.15 -30.58
C GLU A 1047 37.32 65.35 -31.85
N LEU A 1048 36.53 64.29 -31.69
CA LEU A 1048 36.00 63.56 -32.85
C LEU A 1048 35.00 64.47 -33.56
N LYS A 1049 35.05 64.50 -34.88
CA LYS A 1049 34.05 65.23 -35.68
C LYS A 1049 32.71 64.50 -35.57
N GLY A 1050 31.58 65.21 -35.68
CA GLY A 1050 30.24 64.60 -35.66
C GLY A 1050 30.12 63.41 -36.63
N ILE A 1051 30.71 63.53 -37.83
CA ILE A 1051 30.77 62.46 -38.86
C ILE A 1051 31.51 61.20 -38.34
N GLU A 1052 32.58 61.37 -37.57
CA GLU A 1052 33.34 60.25 -36.99
C GLU A 1052 32.52 59.55 -35.90
N ILE A 1053 31.75 60.29 -35.09
CA ILE A 1053 30.85 59.74 -34.08
C ILE A 1053 29.70 58.97 -34.73
N GLU A 1054 29.07 59.55 -35.76
CA GLU A 1054 28.01 58.89 -36.53
C GLU A 1054 28.50 57.61 -37.20
N THR A 1055 29.74 57.60 -37.70
CA THR A 1055 30.37 56.41 -38.29
C THR A 1055 30.50 55.28 -37.25
N VAL A 1056 30.98 55.58 -36.04
CA VAL A 1056 31.11 54.57 -34.97
C VAL A 1056 29.74 54.06 -34.49
N LEU A 1057 28.73 54.92 -34.41
CA LEU A 1057 27.37 54.49 -34.05
C LEU A 1057 26.72 53.66 -35.16
N GLY A 1058 26.97 54.01 -36.42
CA GLY A 1058 26.56 53.19 -37.57
C GLY A 1058 27.17 51.79 -37.50
N TRP A 1059 28.47 51.69 -37.20
CA TRP A 1059 29.17 50.43 -37.02
C TRP A 1059 28.53 49.55 -35.94
N LEU A 1060 28.19 50.14 -34.80
CA LEU A 1060 27.49 49.43 -33.74
C LEU A 1060 26.09 48.97 -34.17
N ASN A 1061 25.34 49.77 -34.92
CA ASN A 1061 24.03 49.37 -35.42
C ASN A 1061 24.12 48.19 -36.41
N LEU A 1062 25.10 48.21 -37.32
CA LEU A 1062 25.36 47.10 -38.24
C LEU A 1062 25.71 45.83 -37.47
N LEU A 1063 26.65 45.93 -36.52
CA LEU A 1063 27.06 44.78 -35.71
C LEU A 1063 25.93 44.28 -34.80
N SER A 1064 25.07 45.15 -34.27
CA SER A 1064 23.89 44.73 -33.51
C SER A 1064 22.94 43.89 -34.35
N ASN A 1065 22.73 44.25 -35.62
CA ASN A 1065 21.91 43.46 -36.55
C ASN A 1065 22.61 42.16 -36.95
N PHE A 1066 23.94 42.20 -37.14
CA PHE A 1066 24.77 41.02 -37.39
C PHE A 1066 24.65 39.98 -36.26
N PHE A 1067 24.80 40.40 -35.00
CA PHE A 1067 24.64 39.49 -33.86
C PHE A 1067 23.20 39.01 -33.69
N HIS A 1068 22.19 39.84 -33.97
CA HIS A 1068 20.80 39.43 -33.89
C HIS A 1068 20.42 38.39 -34.96
N ASN A 1069 21.02 38.49 -36.15
CA ASN A 1069 20.92 37.54 -37.27
C ASN A 1069 19.47 37.07 -37.56
N GLU A 1070 18.55 38.01 -37.78
CA GLU A 1070 17.12 37.74 -38.04
C GLU A 1070 16.42 36.88 -36.96
N GLY A 1071 16.92 36.92 -35.72
CA GLY A 1071 16.39 36.15 -34.59
C GLY A 1071 17.07 34.80 -34.37
N ASN A 1072 18.06 34.43 -35.19
CA ASN A 1072 18.88 33.23 -34.98
C ASN A 1072 20.02 33.45 -33.96
N GLY A 1073 20.32 34.71 -33.62
CA GLY A 1073 21.28 35.10 -32.58
C GLY A 1073 20.61 35.64 -31.32
N PRO A 1074 21.34 36.33 -30.42
CA PRO A 1074 20.79 36.78 -29.15
C PRO A 1074 19.60 37.73 -29.37
N PRO A 1075 18.63 37.74 -28.45
CA PRO A 1075 17.49 38.63 -28.55
C PRO A 1075 17.96 40.08 -28.47
N MET A 1076 17.29 40.96 -29.22
CA MET A 1076 17.64 42.39 -29.30
C MET A 1076 17.63 43.08 -27.92
N GLU A 1077 16.79 42.60 -26.99
CA GLU A 1077 16.75 43.07 -25.59
C GLU A 1077 18.07 42.84 -24.84
N GLU A 1078 18.76 41.72 -25.11
CA GLU A 1078 20.05 41.39 -24.49
C GLU A 1078 21.22 42.13 -25.15
N LEU A 1079 21.09 42.50 -26.43
CA LEU A 1079 22.08 43.31 -27.16
C LEU A 1079 21.96 44.81 -26.83
N LYS A 1080 20.75 45.31 -26.55
CA LYS A 1080 20.52 46.71 -26.14
C LYS A 1080 20.90 46.97 -24.68
N ILE A 1081 22.13 46.63 -24.32
CA ILE A 1081 22.72 46.85 -23.00
C ILE A 1081 22.70 48.34 -22.66
N GLU A 1082 22.58 48.68 -21.37
CA GLU A 1082 22.58 50.07 -20.87
C GLU A 1082 23.74 50.91 -21.44
N GLN A 1083 24.95 50.33 -21.53
CA GLN A 1083 26.11 50.99 -22.14
C GLN A 1083 25.86 51.34 -23.62
N TYR A 1084 25.33 50.41 -24.42
CA TYR A 1084 24.99 50.67 -25.82
C TYR A 1084 23.92 51.78 -25.94
N GLN A 1085 22.87 51.74 -25.13
CA GLN A 1085 21.83 52.77 -25.12
C GLN A 1085 22.39 54.15 -24.74
N SER A 1086 23.35 54.18 -23.81
CA SER A 1086 24.01 55.41 -23.39
C SER A 1086 24.86 56.02 -24.52
N LEU A 1087 25.53 55.20 -25.34
CA LEU A 1087 26.28 55.67 -26.51
C LEU A 1087 25.40 56.37 -27.55
N LEU A 1088 24.16 55.91 -27.72
CA LEU A 1088 23.20 56.53 -28.64
C LEU A 1088 22.78 57.95 -28.21
N LEU A 1089 22.99 58.33 -26.94
CA LEU A 1089 22.73 59.68 -26.45
C LEU A 1089 23.84 60.67 -26.80
N ILE A 1090 25.04 60.18 -27.15
CA ILE A 1090 26.23 61.01 -27.36
C ILE A 1090 26.00 62.10 -28.42
N PRO A 1091 25.47 61.83 -29.63
CA PRO A 1091 25.29 62.88 -30.65
C PRO A 1091 24.45 64.05 -30.15
N ALA A 1092 23.30 63.75 -29.55
CA ALA A 1092 22.39 64.76 -29.02
C ALA A 1092 23.01 65.61 -27.91
N LEU A 1093 23.89 65.03 -27.09
CA LEU A 1093 24.64 65.75 -26.04
C LEU A 1093 25.85 66.51 -26.61
N TYR A 1094 26.46 66.00 -27.67
CA TYR A 1094 27.61 66.61 -28.33
C TYR A 1094 27.25 67.89 -29.08
N ASP A 1095 25.98 68.05 -29.47
CA ASP A 1095 25.45 69.25 -30.11
C ASP A 1095 25.06 70.39 -29.13
N GLN A 1096 25.02 70.12 -27.82
CA GLN A 1096 24.60 71.11 -26.81
C GLN A 1096 25.73 72.03 -26.36
N ASP A 1097 25.42 73.21 -25.82
CA ASP A 1097 26.40 74.15 -25.26
C ASP A 1097 26.95 73.69 -23.89
N ASP A 1098 28.15 74.16 -23.54
CA ASP A 1098 28.83 73.84 -22.27
C ASP A 1098 27.97 74.18 -21.04
N ASP A 1099 27.28 75.33 -21.06
CA ASP A 1099 26.45 75.79 -19.94
C ASP A 1099 25.24 74.88 -19.71
N TYR A 1100 24.63 74.39 -20.80
CA TYR A 1100 23.55 73.40 -20.73
C TYR A 1100 24.04 72.07 -20.14
N LEU A 1101 25.22 71.60 -20.57
CA LEU A 1101 25.81 70.36 -20.07
C LEU A 1101 26.13 70.45 -18.58
N ILE A 1102 26.62 71.59 -18.10
CA ILE A 1102 26.91 71.82 -16.68
C ILE A 1102 25.62 71.84 -15.85
N ASP A 1103 24.58 72.55 -16.29
CA ASP A 1103 23.28 72.60 -15.61
C ASP A 1103 22.62 71.20 -15.56
N GLU A 1104 22.74 70.42 -16.64
CA GLU A 1104 22.22 69.05 -16.68
C GLU A 1104 22.98 68.12 -15.71
N VAL A 1105 24.29 68.27 -15.54
CA VAL A 1105 25.07 67.53 -14.52
C VAL A 1105 24.58 67.87 -13.11
N GLU A 1106 24.29 69.14 -12.83
CA GLU A 1106 23.77 69.57 -11.53
C GLU A 1106 22.36 68.99 -11.26
N LYS A 1107 21.49 68.96 -12.28
CA LYS A 1107 20.16 68.31 -12.20
C LYS A 1107 20.24 66.80 -11.96
N LEU A 1108 21.22 66.12 -12.55
CA LEU A 1108 21.43 64.68 -12.41
C LEU A 1108 22.14 64.32 -11.09
N SER A 1109 22.77 65.28 -10.42
CA SER A 1109 23.54 65.06 -9.18
C SER A 1109 22.78 64.36 -8.03
N PRO A 1110 21.46 64.58 -7.80
CA PRO A 1110 20.72 63.87 -6.76
C PRO A 1110 20.53 62.38 -7.08
N ALA A 1111 20.50 61.99 -8.37
CA ALA A 1111 20.37 60.60 -8.79
C ALA A 1111 21.61 59.78 -8.40
N TYR A 1112 22.80 60.40 -8.44
CA TYR A 1112 24.04 59.78 -7.95
C TYR A 1112 24.00 59.53 -6.44
N LEU A 1113 23.48 60.46 -5.66
CA LEU A 1113 23.27 60.28 -4.22
C LEU A 1113 22.24 59.19 -3.92
N GLN A 1114 21.12 59.16 -4.66
CA GLN A 1114 20.11 58.12 -4.52
C GLN A 1114 20.68 56.73 -4.89
N MET A 1115 21.49 56.63 -5.93
CA MET A 1115 22.20 55.39 -6.28
C MET A 1115 23.15 54.94 -5.16
N LEU A 1116 23.98 55.85 -4.62
CA LEU A 1116 24.87 55.54 -3.51
C LEU A 1116 24.08 55.10 -2.26
N ASN A 1117 22.96 55.75 -1.97
CA ASN A 1117 22.09 55.38 -0.86
C ASN A 1117 21.39 54.03 -1.12
N HIS A 1118 20.94 53.74 -2.34
CA HIS A 1118 20.37 52.45 -2.71
C HIS A 1118 21.38 51.31 -2.60
N ARG A 1119 22.65 51.55 -2.94
CA ARG A 1119 23.75 50.59 -2.74
C ARG A 1119 24.09 50.38 -1.26
N ASN A 1120 23.87 51.38 -0.40
CA ASN A 1120 24.32 51.36 1.00
C ASN A 1120 23.22 51.04 2.05
N TYR A 1121 21.93 51.31 1.79
CA TYR A 1121 20.85 51.07 2.76
C TYR A 1121 20.00 49.83 2.44
N LYS A 1122 19.74 49.03 3.49
CA LYS A 1122 18.83 47.86 3.48
C LYS A 1122 17.36 48.32 3.41
N THR A 1123 16.81 48.62 2.23
CA THR A 1123 15.35 48.76 2.09
C THR A 1123 14.74 47.55 1.40
N LYS A 1124 13.51 47.16 1.79
CA LYS A 1124 12.82 45.95 1.30
C LYS A 1124 12.59 45.94 -0.23
N ARG A 1125 12.69 47.09 -0.91
CA ARG A 1125 12.61 47.24 -2.37
C ARG A 1125 13.97 47.41 -3.06
N SER A 1126 15.03 47.87 -2.38
CA SER A 1126 16.38 48.08 -2.95
C SER A 1126 17.25 46.81 -2.94
N ASN A 1127 16.61 45.64 -2.88
CA ASN A 1127 17.29 44.37 -2.64
C ASN A 1127 17.94 43.76 -3.89
N VAL A 1128 17.96 44.45 -5.03
CA VAL A 1128 18.32 43.88 -6.32
C VAL A 1128 19.60 44.53 -6.85
N SER A 1129 20.75 44.02 -6.39
CA SER A 1129 22.02 44.26 -7.06
C SER A 1129 22.36 43.07 -7.96
N ILE A 1130 22.98 43.30 -9.12
CA ILE A 1130 23.57 42.28 -10.01
C ILE A 1130 24.45 41.28 -9.23
N SER A 1131 24.99 41.75 -8.11
CA SER A 1131 25.81 41.00 -7.18
C SER A 1131 25.09 39.95 -6.31
N ARG A 1132 23.76 40.01 -6.21
CA ARG A 1132 22.98 39.11 -5.34
C ARG A 1132 22.65 37.76 -5.99
N SER A 1133 22.44 37.77 -7.31
CA SER A 1133 22.16 36.56 -8.12
C SER A 1133 23.29 35.54 -8.12
N LYS A 1134 24.43 35.87 -7.52
CA LYS A 1134 25.61 35.01 -7.34
C LYS A 1134 25.78 34.49 -5.90
N THR A 1135 24.83 34.74 -5.00
CA THR A 1135 24.86 34.17 -3.63
C THR A 1135 24.53 32.67 -3.65
N ILE A 1136 25.05 31.92 -2.67
CA ILE A 1136 24.74 30.50 -2.50
C ILE A 1136 23.24 30.30 -2.25
N GLN A 1137 22.62 31.15 -1.42
CA GLN A 1137 21.18 31.04 -1.11
C GLN A 1137 20.30 31.24 -2.34
N GLU A 1138 20.64 32.15 -3.24
CA GLU A 1138 19.88 32.36 -4.48
C GLU A 1138 20.20 31.29 -5.53
N SER A 1139 21.41 30.72 -5.49
CA SER A 1139 21.81 29.57 -6.31
C SER A 1139 21.30 28.22 -5.77
N ALA A 1140 20.74 28.21 -4.56
CA ALA A 1140 20.41 27.00 -3.82
C ALA A 1140 19.32 26.17 -4.51
N THR A 1141 18.28 26.84 -5.03
CA THR A 1141 17.19 26.16 -5.76
C THR A 1141 16.97 26.72 -7.15
N SER A 1142 16.44 25.91 -8.05
CA SER A 1142 15.93 26.28 -9.38
C SER A 1142 14.90 27.41 -9.28
N ARG A 1143 14.03 27.38 -8.26
CA ARG A 1143 13.07 28.46 -7.99
C ARG A 1143 13.76 29.76 -7.60
N ALA A 1144 14.72 29.70 -6.68
CA ALA A 1144 15.49 30.86 -6.27
C ALA A 1144 16.30 31.45 -7.43
N ARG A 1145 16.90 30.60 -8.29
CA ARG A 1145 17.61 31.01 -9.50
C ARG A 1145 16.71 31.75 -10.50
N LYS A 1146 15.53 31.21 -10.80
CA LYS A 1146 14.54 31.88 -11.68
C LYS A 1146 14.08 33.22 -11.10
N LYS A 1147 13.90 33.29 -9.78
CA LYS A 1147 13.55 34.53 -9.09
C LYS A 1147 14.67 35.55 -9.19
N ALA A 1148 15.92 35.14 -8.92
CA ALA A 1148 17.09 36.01 -9.03
C ALA A 1148 17.32 36.51 -10.46
N GLU A 1149 17.09 35.69 -11.48
CA GLU A 1149 17.18 36.10 -12.88
C GLU A 1149 16.10 37.14 -13.25
N LYS A 1150 14.87 36.95 -12.76
CA LYS A 1150 13.78 37.91 -12.96
C LYS A 1150 14.10 39.24 -12.29
N GLU A 1151 14.54 39.20 -11.04
CA GLU A 1151 14.96 40.39 -10.30
C GLU A 1151 16.13 41.08 -11.03
N LEU A 1152 17.13 40.34 -11.52
CA LEU A 1152 18.22 40.89 -12.32
C LEU A 1152 17.74 41.64 -13.56
N LYS A 1153 16.74 41.11 -14.28
CA LYS A 1153 16.13 41.78 -15.44
C LYS A 1153 15.41 43.07 -15.02
N GLU A 1154 14.68 43.05 -13.91
CA GLU A 1154 14.00 44.24 -13.38
C GLU A 1154 15.00 45.34 -12.96
N ALA A 1155 16.15 44.98 -12.36
CA ALA A 1155 17.17 45.95 -11.98
C ALA A 1155 17.92 46.60 -13.15
N ARG A 1156 18.07 45.91 -14.28
CA ARG A 1156 18.64 46.50 -15.52
C ARG A 1156 17.77 47.63 -16.11
N HIS A 1157 16.51 47.73 -15.70
CA HIS A 1157 15.59 48.77 -16.13
C HIS A 1157 15.45 49.91 -15.11
N ASP A 1158 16.34 50.01 -14.12
CA ASP A 1158 16.28 51.07 -13.12
C ASP A 1158 16.60 52.45 -13.75
N PRO A 1159 15.65 53.42 -13.74
CA PRO A 1159 15.86 54.75 -14.30
C PRO A 1159 17.02 55.50 -13.63
N ILE A 1160 17.35 55.17 -12.37
CA ILE A 1160 18.44 55.79 -11.63
C ILE A 1160 19.80 55.42 -12.25
N MET A 1161 19.99 54.17 -12.71
CA MET A 1161 21.23 53.76 -13.37
C MET A 1161 21.41 54.48 -14.70
N SER A 1162 20.35 54.60 -15.50
CA SER A 1162 20.37 55.35 -16.77
C SER A 1162 20.74 56.82 -16.59
N GLN A 1163 20.21 57.49 -15.55
CA GLN A 1163 20.57 58.87 -15.22
C GLN A 1163 22.05 59.03 -14.82
N ASN A 1164 22.62 58.06 -14.10
CA ASN A 1164 24.04 58.07 -13.75
C ASN A 1164 24.94 57.86 -14.97
N PHE A 1165 24.60 56.92 -15.86
CA PHE A 1165 25.33 56.76 -17.12
C PHE A 1165 25.27 58.03 -17.99
N LYS A 1166 24.12 58.72 -18.02
CA LYS A 1166 23.99 60.01 -18.69
C LYS A 1166 24.91 61.08 -18.08
N GLU A 1167 24.97 61.19 -16.75
CA GLU A 1167 25.89 62.11 -16.07
C GLU A 1167 27.36 61.77 -16.40
N ASP A 1168 27.72 60.49 -16.41
CA ASP A 1168 29.08 60.03 -16.75
C ASP A 1168 29.48 60.41 -18.19
N ILE A 1169 28.57 60.25 -19.15
CA ILE A 1169 28.80 60.66 -20.55
C ILE A 1169 29.00 62.17 -20.65
N ILE A 1170 28.15 62.98 -19.98
CA ILE A 1170 28.28 64.44 -20.01
C ILE A 1170 29.64 64.87 -19.44
N LEU A 1171 30.05 64.28 -18.32
CA LEU A 1171 31.36 64.56 -17.73
C LEU A 1171 32.52 64.17 -18.68
N ARG A 1172 32.39 63.08 -19.44
CA ARG A 1172 33.40 62.68 -20.45
C ARG A 1172 33.44 63.62 -21.66
N ILE A 1173 32.29 64.16 -22.09
CA ILE A 1173 32.22 65.21 -23.14
C ILE A 1173 32.87 66.51 -22.66
N LEU A 1174 32.64 66.91 -21.40
CA LEU A 1174 33.28 68.09 -20.82
C LEU A 1174 34.81 67.95 -20.72
N ILE A 1175 35.35 66.71 -20.59
CA ILE A 1175 36.79 66.45 -20.69
C ILE A 1175 37.32 66.77 -22.10
N THR A 1176 36.61 66.37 -23.16
CA THR A 1176 37.06 66.62 -24.55
C THR A 1176 37.01 68.10 -24.91
N ARG A 1177 36.04 68.85 -24.36
CA ARG A 1177 35.90 70.31 -24.52
C ARG A 1177 36.79 71.15 -23.58
N ASN A 1178 37.79 70.52 -22.96
CA ASN A 1178 38.77 71.18 -22.09
C ASN A 1178 38.18 71.85 -20.81
N ARG A 1179 37.01 71.40 -20.32
CA ARG A 1179 36.41 71.82 -19.03
C ARG A 1179 36.83 70.91 -17.87
N LYS A 1180 38.11 70.52 -17.85
CA LYS A 1180 38.65 69.52 -16.92
C LYS A 1180 38.53 69.94 -15.45
N ASP A 1181 38.66 71.23 -15.12
CA ASP A 1181 38.56 71.74 -13.75
C ASP A 1181 37.20 71.50 -13.08
N PHE A 1182 36.12 71.60 -13.86
CA PHE A 1182 34.77 71.30 -13.38
C PHE A 1182 34.63 69.79 -13.14
N VAL A 1183 35.07 68.99 -14.11
CA VAL A 1183 35.00 67.52 -14.03
C VAL A 1183 35.82 66.99 -12.85
N CYS A 1184 37.03 67.51 -12.61
CA CYS A 1184 37.85 67.16 -11.44
C CYS A 1184 37.13 67.47 -10.13
N ARG A 1185 36.58 68.68 -9.99
CA ARG A 1185 35.80 69.07 -8.80
C ARG A 1185 34.60 68.16 -8.59
N ARG A 1186 33.87 67.82 -9.65
CA ARG A 1186 32.71 66.92 -9.57
C ARG A 1186 33.12 65.49 -9.19
N ILE A 1187 34.20 64.96 -9.75
CA ILE A 1187 34.74 63.64 -9.41
C ILE A 1187 35.21 63.61 -7.94
N GLU A 1188 35.87 64.66 -7.46
CA GLU A 1188 36.25 64.76 -6.04
C GLU A 1188 35.04 64.81 -5.11
N GLN A 1189 33.99 65.56 -5.47
CA GLN A 1189 32.72 65.57 -4.73
C GLN A 1189 32.10 64.17 -4.68
N ARG A 1190 32.05 63.46 -5.81
CA ARG A 1190 31.56 62.08 -5.89
C ARG A 1190 32.36 61.14 -4.98
N ASN A 1191 33.70 61.24 -5.01
CA ASN A 1191 34.58 60.43 -4.15
C ASN A 1191 34.37 60.74 -2.66
N LYS A 1192 34.25 62.01 -2.27
CA LYS A 1192 33.97 62.42 -0.88
C LYS A 1192 32.62 61.89 -0.40
N LEU A 1193 31.59 61.96 -1.24
CA LEU A 1193 30.26 61.43 -0.96
C LEU A 1193 30.30 59.90 -0.79
N ALA A 1194 30.96 59.20 -1.71
CA ALA A 1194 31.12 57.74 -1.64
C ALA A 1194 31.90 57.32 -0.37
N GLN A 1195 32.98 58.04 -0.03
CA GLN A 1195 33.74 57.80 1.20
C GLN A 1195 32.92 58.08 2.46
N SER A 1196 32.16 59.17 2.51
CA SER A 1196 31.29 59.52 3.65
C SER A 1196 30.23 58.46 3.89
N ILE A 1197 29.54 58.00 2.84
CA ILE A 1197 28.48 56.99 2.97
C ILE A 1197 29.07 55.61 3.31
N SER A 1198 30.23 55.25 2.76
CA SER A 1198 30.95 54.03 3.13
C SER A 1198 31.43 54.04 4.60
N ALA A 1199 31.92 55.19 5.09
CA ALA A 1199 32.28 55.38 6.50
C ALA A 1199 31.05 55.29 7.43
N GLU A 1200 29.90 55.85 7.03
CA GLU A 1200 28.64 55.73 7.78
C GLU A 1200 28.18 54.26 7.86
N ARG A 1201 28.25 53.53 6.74
CA ARG A 1201 27.91 52.11 6.68
C ARG A 1201 28.79 51.28 7.62
N THR A 1202 30.10 51.43 7.54
CA THR A 1202 31.05 50.69 8.39
C THR A 1202 30.87 51.02 9.87
N ALA A 1203 30.62 52.28 10.22
CA ALA A 1203 30.31 52.69 11.60
C ALA A 1203 28.99 52.07 12.11
N ARG A 1204 27.97 51.99 11.26
CA ARG A 1204 26.67 51.39 11.60
C ARG A 1204 26.75 49.87 11.74
N GLU A 1205 27.46 49.19 10.83
CA GLU A 1205 27.71 47.75 10.92
C GLU A 1205 28.49 47.41 12.20
N ALA A 1206 29.48 48.23 12.57
CA ALA A 1206 30.19 48.10 13.85
C ALA A 1206 29.27 48.33 15.07
N ALA A 1207 28.29 49.22 14.96
CA ALA A 1207 27.31 49.49 16.03
C ALA A 1207 26.25 48.38 16.16
N GLU A 1208 25.80 47.78 15.05
CA GLU A 1208 24.90 46.61 15.05
C GLU A 1208 25.61 45.38 15.64
N LYS A 1209 26.89 45.18 15.33
CA LYS A 1209 27.72 44.10 15.89
C LYS A 1209 28.03 44.24 17.39
N ARG A 1210 27.91 45.44 17.99
CA ARG A 1210 28.03 45.65 19.45
C ARG A 1210 26.73 45.36 20.22
N LYS A 1211 25.60 45.20 19.54
CA LYS A 1211 24.30 44.90 20.15
C LYS A 1211 23.99 43.40 20.24
N PHE A 1212 24.78 42.58 19.56
CA PHE A 1212 24.84 41.12 19.68
C PHE A 1212 26.11 40.76 20.44
#